data_AF-A0A225AR41-F1
#
_entry.id   AF-A0A225AR41-F1
#
_cell.length_a   1.000
_cell.length_b   1.000
_cell.length_c   1.000
_cell.angle_alpha   90.00
_cell.angle_beta   90.00
_cell.angle_gamma   90.00
#
_symmetry.space_group_name_H-M   'P 1'
#
loop_
_entity.id
_entity.type
_entity.pdbx_description
1 polymer ?
#
loop_
_entity_poly.entity_id
_entity_poly.type
_entity_poly.pdbx_seq_one_letter_code
_entity_poly.pdbx_strand_id
1 'polypeptide(L)'
;MAHDEVFSGPMSESVPSSIASFAHRRSRHDSTVTFTYLTEDEDLGQDVEEALEQDTDLEDDNFLDDRDGAESIVSFGKRHRRSESHASAEHPLLDRHESAQSFLDRRKAGGRISQKIYIATEDLTAVITGFCTSPWGLSHPSLDTEVAATIDRGPGTAQRLPSVSGWKDSAWTSTKRMRLGLDAEERDNRELVFGQNIIDVQQKSTSQLLVDEIASLILWSLDTYYYYAVCIFLISLFSITATILETRSTMARLKEVSHFECNVRVLRNGFWRTVSSVNMVPGDVFEVSDPSLNQVPCDCLLLSGDCIINESMLTGESVPVSKIPVTEDVLDYLDLKAPSINPAVAKHFLFYGTKVIRARRPRQSDGEVEAVALGIALRTGFSTTKGSLVRSMLFPKPSGFKFYRDSFRYISVMGMVAALGFVASFANFIRLGLSWRTVVVRALDLITIVVPPALPATLTIGTNFALARLKKQQIFCISPQRVNVGGKLDVVCFDKTGTLTEDGLDVLGIRTASKNKSFSDIFSDPRELIAAARSQQNTELDYDKSRDIICTMATCHSLRVVDGELLGDPLDIRMFEFTGWTFEEGGNTQAEQQGSSNGDTIIPSVARPPNSWHDFKKDQTPLELGILRSFEFVSHLRRTSVVVRQFGENGASVFVKGAPECMRDICHADTLPPNFDELLGYYTHRGYRVIACAAKYEPKLSWMKIQKMSREQAESGLNFLGFIVFENKLKDTTTPVMSELREAGLRTVMCTGDNILTAISVARECGLIDPNSPVFVPHLSDSNHHLDPSATLIWESVDDPASRLDEKTLMPILDPATHDVSIPLNRLNMNTYSLAVSGDIFRWLIDYATEDVLKRVLVKGQVFARMSPDEKHELVEKLQSLDYCCGFCGDGANDCGALKAADVGISLSDAEASVAAPFTSRIFDISCVPTLIKEGRSALVTSFCCFKYMSLYSAIQFTTVSFLYTSASNLGDFQLVVFETVRTRPWYIPPTINLDDTNIENSENTSLFLLSCYQYILSSIVLSVGPPFRQRIYRNVPFLATIGLALSLSTYMLSESSGFLTRIMQLTELPWSFAMFLVALAICSFAVSWVAENYVFPSLARAIGRGLSLLRPNRKKSRREYKVLLGQMRS
;
A
#
# COMPACT_ATOMS: atom_id res chain seq x y z
N MET A 1 3.21 -35.03 -20.35
CA MET A 1 4.15 -35.40 -19.26
C MET A 1 4.49 -34.14 -18.52
N ALA A 2 3.83 -33.95 -17.38
CA ALA A 2 4.14 -33.08 -16.24
C ALA A 2 2.84 -32.98 -15.41
N HIS A 3 2.35 -34.14 -14.98
CA HIS A 3 1.68 -34.26 -13.69
C HIS A 3 2.82 -34.57 -12.74
N ASP A 4 3.08 -33.69 -11.77
CA ASP A 4 3.53 -34.03 -10.41
C ASP A 4 3.77 -32.75 -9.60
N GLU A 5 3.25 -32.78 -8.37
CA GLU A 5 3.58 -31.97 -7.18
C GLU A 5 3.24 -30.45 -7.20
N VAL A 6 2.09 -30.10 -6.59
CA VAL A 6 1.62 -28.72 -6.34
C VAL A 6 1.52 -28.38 -4.84
N PHE A 7 1.95 -29.27 -3.94
CA PHE A 7 1.90 -29.05 -2.49
C PHE A 7 3.29 -28.83 -1.91
N SER A 8 3.75 -27.57 -1.93
CA SER A 8 4.80 -27.06 -1.02
C SER A 8 4.80 -25.52 -1.08
N GLY A 9 3.93 -24.92 -0.28
CA GLY A 9 3.88 -23.47 -0.07
C GLY A 9 3.67 -23.20 1.42
N PRO A 10 4.49 -22.36 2.08
CA PRO A 10 4.42 -22.16 3.52
C PRO A 10 3.20 -21.31 3.92
N MET A 11 2.67 -21.63 5.10
CA MET A 11 1.42 -21.13 5.65
C MET A 11 1.68 -19.98 6.65
N SER A 12 0.95 -18.87 6.52
CA SER A 12 1.06 -17.67 7.35
C SER A 12 0.25 -17.79 8.66
N GLU A 13 0.84 -17.35 9.77
CA GLU A 13 0.18 -17.15 11.05
C GLU A 13 0.02 -15.67 11.36
N SER A 14 -1.17 -15.14 11.12
CA SER A 14 -1.68 -14.07 11.96
C SER A 14 -3.14 -14.36 12.26
N VAL A 15 -3.40 -15.24 13.22
CA VAL A 15 -4.76 -15.37 13.78
C VAL A 15 -4.94 -14.23 14.78
N PRO A 16 -5.71 -13.17 14.47
CA PRO A 16 -6.31 -12.38 15.53
C PRO A 16 -7.23 -13.33 16.29
N SER A 17 -6.92 -13.57 17.57
CA SER A 17 -7.83 -14.25 18.48
C SER A 17 -9.15 -13.48 18.49
N SER A 18 -10.11 -13.92 17.68
CA SER A 18 -11.43 -13.31 17.50
C SER A 18 -12.33 -13.65 18.69
N ILE A 19 -11.95 -13.16 19.87
CA ILE A 19 -12.82 -12.96 21.03
C ILE A 19 -12.30 -11.74 21.79
N ALA A 20 -12.44 -10.55 21.21
CA ALA A 20 -12.52 -9.33 22.00
C ALA A 20 -13.96 -9.24 22.53
N SER A 21 -14.17 -9.77 23.73
CA SER A 21 -15.44 -9.62 24.46
C SER A 21 -15.58 -8.16 24.90
N PHE A 22 -16.25 -7.34 24.10
CA PHE A 22 -16.72 -6.02 24.51
C PHE A 22 -18.24 -6.06 24.68
N ALA A 23 -18.67 -6.22 25.92
CA ALA A 23 -20.03 -5.92 26.32
C ALA A 23 -20.13 -4.39 26.54
N HIS A 24 -20.80 -3.68 25.62
CA HIS A 24 -21.34 -2.36 25.95
C HIS A 24 -22.83 -2.28 25.64
N ARG A 25 -23.62 -2.44 26.71
CA ARG A 25 -24.98 -1.91 26.81
C ARG A 25 -24.91 -0.38 26.86
N ARG A 26 -25.44 0.29 25.84
CA ARG A 26 -26.36 1.44 26.00
C ARG A 26 -27.02 1.80 24.66
N SER A 27 -28.34 1.85 24.66
CA SER A 27 -29.15 2.52 23.64
C SER A 27 -28.84 4.02 23.66
N ARG A 28 -28.47 4.60 22.51
CA ARG A 28 -28.42 6.07 22.38
C ARG A 28 -29.83 6.63 22.59
N HIS A 29 -29.97 7.53 23.56
CA HIS A 29 -31.14 8.40 23.67
C HIS A 29 -31.09 9.47 22.58
N ASP A 30 -32.26 9.82 22.04
CA ASP A 30 -32.47 10.90 21.09
C ASP A 30 -31.82 12.21 21.60
N SER A 31 -30.88 12.74 20.83
CA SER A 31 -30.35 14.09 21.03
C SER A 31 -30.96 15.01 19.98
N THR A 32 -31.95 15.79 20.40
CA THR A 32 -32.44 16.97 19.69
C THR A 32 -31.31 18.00 19.59
N VAL A 33 -30.79 18.19 18.38
CA VAL A 33 -29.79 19.23 18.08
C VAL A 33 -30.46 20.60 18.17
N THR A 34 -29.96 21.45 19.08
CA THR A 34 -30.34 22.86 19.18
C THR A 34 -29.17 23.69 18.68
N PHE A 35 -29.35 24.47 17.63
CA PHE A 35 -28.29 25.34 17.08
C PHE A 35 -28.26 26.67 17.83
N THR A 36 -27.12 27.02 18.41
CA THR A 36 -26.82 28.37 18.92
C THR A 36 -25.65 28.93 18.12
N TYR A 37 -25.85 30.09 17.51
CA TYR A 37 -24.81 30.81 16.76
C TYR A 37 -23.98 31.67 17.72
N LEU A 38 -22.66 31.46 17.73
CA LEU A 38 -21.69 32.40 18.31
C LEU A 38 -20.90 33.01 17.17
N THR A 39 -20.98 34.33 17.05
CA THR A 39 -20.12 35.18 16.21
C THR A 39 -18.88 35.54 17.02
N GLU A 40 -17.70 35.18 16.55
CA GLU A 40 -16.43 35.65 17.13
C GLU A 40 -16.08 37.02 16.55
N ASP A 41 -15.85 37.98 17.46
CA ASP A 41 -15.38 39.34 17.21
C ASP A 41 -13.87 39.37 16.88
N GLU A 42 -13.48 40.33 16.04
CA GLU A 42 -12.09 40.71 15.79
C GLU A 42 -11.47 41.34 17.03
N ASP A 43 -10.29 40.87 17.47
CA ASP A 43 -9.45 41.57 18.43
C ASP A 43 -8.00 41.73 17.95
N LEU A 44 -7.52 42.97 18.09
CA LEU A 44 -6.17 43.44 17.83
C LEU A 44 -5.15 42.93 18.87
N GLY A 45 -3.91 42.71 18.44
CA GLY A 45 -2.72 42.68 19.31
C GLY A 45 -1.45 42.73 18.45
N GLN A 46 -0.87 43.92 18.22
CA GLN A 46 0.26 44.52 18.94
C GLN A 46 1.61 43.84 18.73
N ASP A 47 2.53 44.63 18.18
CA ASP A 47 3.95 44.34 17.92
C ASP A 47 4.74 43.95 19.18
N VAL A 48 5.63 42.96 19.04
CA VAL A 48 6.86 42.84 19.83
C VAL A 48 7.99 42.46 18.88
N GLU A 49 9.01 43.32 18.87
CA GLU A 49 10.24 43.28 18.09
C GLU A 49 11.37 42.57 18.89
N GLU A 50 12.42 42.16 18.17
CA GLU A 50 13.71 41.55 18.59
C GLU A 50 13.73 40.03 18.89
N ALA A 51 14.69 39.20 18.44
CA ALA A 51 16.05 39.45 17.92
C ALA A 51 16.44 38.43 16.83
N LEU A 52 17.24 38.88 15.87
CA LEU A 52 17.91 38.08 14.83
C LEU A 52 19.28 37.63 15.35
N GLU A 53 19.49 36.32 15.47
CA GLU A 53 20.81 35.71 15.33
C GLU A 53 20.86 34.92 14.03
N GLN A 54 21.85 35.28 13.20
CA GLN A 54 22.20 34.63 11.95
C GLN A 54 23.01 33.38 12.27
N ASP A 55 22.46 32.19 12.02
CA ASP A 55 23.26 31.00 11.77
C ASP A 55 23.08 30.55 10.31
N THR A 56 24.19 30.68 9.59
CA THR A 56 24.39 30.22 8.21
C THR A 56 24.97 28.82 8.23
N ASP A 57 24.15 27.80 7.99
CA ASP A 57 24.65 26.46 7.70
C ASP A 57 24.69 26.21 6.19
N LEU A 58 25.91 26.29 5.68
CA LEU A 58 26.38 25.73 4.42
C LEU A 58 26.85 24.29 4.70
N GLU A 59 26.18 23.28 4.16
CA GLU A 59 26.79 21.96 3.97
C GLU A 59 27.08 21.78 2.49
N ASP A 60 28.37 21.90 2.15
CA ASP A 60 28.98 21.50 0.89
C ASP A 60 29.36 20.02 0.96
N ASP A 61 28.77 19.20 0.09
CA ASP A 61 29.26 17.88 -0.27
C ASP A 61 30.51 18.02 -1.14
N ASN A 62 31.68 17.68 -0.61
CA ASN A 62 32.85 17.29 -1.40
C ASN A 62 33.69 16.28 -0.62
N PHE A 63 33.53 15.01 -0.97
CA PHE A 63 34.57 13.98 -0.84
C PHE A 63 35.79 14.39 -1.67
N LEU A 64 37.02 14.22 -1.15
CA LEU A 64 38.17 13.68 -1.88
C LEU A 64 39.42 13.50 -0.99
N ASP A 65 40.00 12.29 -1.09
CA ASP A 65 41.41 11.90 -1.04
C ASP A 65 42.38 12.65 -0.09
N ASP A 66 42.84 11.94 0.95
CA ASP A 66 44.04 12.30 1.73
C ASP A 66 45.26 11.50 1.22
N ARG A 67 46.27 12.22 0.73
CA ARG A 67 47.69 11.83 0.78
C ARG A 67 48.55 13.02 1.19
N ASP A 68 49.25 12.83 2.30
CA ASP A 68 50.58 13.29 2.71
C ASP A 68 50.99 14.78 2.56
N GLY A 69 51.50 15.34 3.68
CA GLY A 69 52.72 16.15 3.64
C GLY A 69 52.74 17.51 4.35
N ALA A 70 53.10 17.50 5.63
CA ALA A 70 54.01 18.39 6.39
C ALA A 70 54.20 19.91 6.07
N GLU A 71 54.24 20.66 7.19
CA GLU A 71 55.11 21.82 7.53
C GLU A 71 54.76 23.28 7.13
N SER A 72 54.48 24.06 8.19
CA SER A 72 55.20 25.28 8.63
C SER A 72 54.69 26.72 8.33
N ILE A 73 54.46 27.44 9.45
CA ILE A 73 54.97 28.79 9.82
C ILE A 73 54.34 30.11 9.28
N VAL A 74 53.66 30.80 10.21
CA VAL A 74 53.76 32.23 10.68
C VAL A 74 53.80 33.41 9.68
N SER A 75 52.85 34.36 9.77
CA SER A 75 53.05 35.76 10.26
C SER A 75 52.00 36.81 9.82
N PHE A 76 51.41 37.48 10.83
CA PHE A 76 51.17 38.93 11.03
C PHE A 76 50.87 39.95 9.90
N GLY A 77 49.86 40.81 10.15
CA GLY A 77 49.92 42.25 9.82
C GLY A 77 48.59 42.97 9.50
N LYS A 78 47.80 43.42 10.50
CA LYS A 78 47.54 44.83 10.90
C LYS A 78 47.32 45.88 9.76
N ARG A 79 46.14 46.52 9.68
CA ARG A 79 45.86 47.93 10.10
C ARG A 79 44.54 48.56 9.57
N HIS A 80 43.85 49.19 10.54
CA HIS A 80 43.18 50.52 10.57
C HIS A 80 41.96 50.91 9.71
N ARG A 81 40.87 51.11 10.48
CA ARG A 81 39.82 52.15 10.46
C ARG A 81 40.13 53.48 9.74
N ARG A 82 39.07 54.06 9.18
CA ARG A 82 38.74 55.49 9.32
C ARG A 82 37.23 55.69 9.50
N SER A 83 36.90 56.65 10.36
CA SER A 83 35.58 57.13 10.78
C SER A 83 35.34 58.51 10.19
N GLU A 84 34.09 58.87 9.89
CA GLU A 84 33.61 60.26 9.88
C GLU A 84 32.17 60.32 10.44
N SER A 85 31.85 61.45 11.06
CA SER A 85 30.78 61.72 12.03
C SER A 85 29.90 62.92 11.63
N HIS A 86 28.81 63.10 12.38
CA HIS A 86 27.88 64.27 12.53
C HIS A 86 26.63 64.30 11.62
N ALA A 87 25.46 64.83 12.00
CA ALA A 87 24.81 65.19 13.28
C ALA A 87 23.37 65.72 13.00
N SER A 88 22.38 65.30 13.81
CA SER A 88 21.31 66.07 14.52
C SER A 88 20.43 67.17 13.85
N ALA A 89 19.09 67.08 14.07
CA ALA A 89 18.12 68.15 14.40
C ALA A 89 16.69 67.53 14.52
N GLU A 90 16.09 67.41 15.71
CA GLU A 90 15.10 68.30 16.37
C GLU A 90 13.64 68.29 15.83
N HIS A 91 12.70 68.03 16.75
CA HIS A 91 11.22 68.05 16.70
C HIS A 91 10.66 69.50 16.77
N PRO A 92 9.37 69.82 16.44
CA PRO A 92 8.25 69.61 17.39
C PRO A 92 6.79 69.47 16.83
N LEU A 93 5.94 69.00 17.75
CA LEU A 93 4.47 68.94 17.93
C LEU A 93 3.52 69.92 17.17
N LEU A 94 2.33 69.43 16.74
CA LEU A 94 0.97 69.89 17.15
C LEU A 94 -0.15 69.36 16.20
N ASP A 95 -1.00 68.48 16.76
CA ASP A 95 -2.46 68.55 16.91
C ASP A 95 -3.40 69.03 15.77
N ARG A 96 -4.42 68.22 15.42
CA ARG A 96 -5.80 68.69 15.22
C ARG A 96 -6.87 67.58 15.18
N HIS A 97 -7.93 67.88 15.93
CA HIS A 97 -9.21 67.21 16.20
C HIS A 97 -10.14 66.89 15.00
N GLU A 98 -10.89 65.79 15.21
CA GLU A 98 -12.34 65.55 15.02
C GLU A 98 -13.10 66.01 13.76
N SER A 99 -13.89 65.08 13.19
CA SER A 99 -15.37 65.19 13.24
C SER A 99 -16.05 63.86 12.87
N ALA A 100 -17.11 63.54 13.61
CA ALA A 100 -17.93 62.35 13.49
C ALA A 100 -19.30 62.63 12.82
N GLN A 101 -19.99 61.54 12.47
CA GLN A 101 -21.45 61.37 12.22
C GLN A 101 -22.03 61.76 10.85
N SER A 102 -22.68 60.83 10.15
CA SER A 102 -24.12 60.51 10.33
C SER A 102 -24.75 59.65 9.19
N PHE A 103 -25.49 58.64 9.64
CA PHE A 103 -26.71 57.96 9.14
C PHE A 103 -27.28 58.07 7.70
N LEU A 104 -27.69 56.88 7.23
CA LEU A 104 -28.94 56.48 6.51
C LEU A 104 -29.04 56.44 4.96
N ASP A 105 -29.40 55.23 4.52
CA ASP A 105 -30.33 54.84 3.45
C ASP A 105 -29.94 54.98 1.96
N ARG A 106 -29.68 53.84 1.29
CA ARG A 106 -30.53 53.32 0.18
C ARG A 106 -30.02 52.04 -0.50
N ARG A 107 -30.96 51.09 -0.57
CA ARG A 107 -31.16 49.95 -1.49
C ARG A 107 -30.33 49.82 -2.78
N LYS A 108 -30.08 48.53 -3.09
CA LYS A 108 -29.90 47.84 -4.39
C LYS A 108 -28.54 47.98 -5.10
N ALA A 109 -27.72 46.92 -4.99
CA ALA A 109 -27.11 46.26 -6.14
C ALA A 109 -26.70 44.84 -5.75
N GLY A 110 -27.04 43.85 -6.56
CA GLY A 110 -26.71 42.45 -6.33
C GLY A 110 -25.20 42.22 -6.42
N GLY A 111 -24.62 41.69 -5.34
CA GLY A 111 -23.30 41.09 -5.33
C GLY A 111 -23.46 39.58 -5.13
N ARG A 112 -22.90 38.77 -6.03
CA ARG A 112 -22.72 37.33 -5.84
C ARG A 112 -21.96 37.10 -4.54
N ILE A 113 -22.62 36.55 -3.52
CA ILE A 113 -21.95 36.01 -2.34
C ILE A 113 -21.44 34.63 -2.75
N SER A 114 -20.12 34.51 -2.96
CA SER A 114 -19.46 33.21 -3.05
C SER A 114 -19.32 32.66 -1.64
N GLN A 115 -20.23 31.77 -1.25
CA GLN A 115 -20.10 30.99 -0.02
C GLN A 115 -19.32 29.71 -0.36
N LYS A 116 -18.10 29.59 0.14
CA LYS A 116 -17.35 28.32 0.08
C LYS A 116 -17.92 27.39 1.14
N ILE A 117 -18.63 26.36 0.70
CA ILE A 117 -19.08 25.26 1.54
C ILE A 117 -17.94 24.26 1.61
N TYR A 118 -17.38 24.04 2.80
CA TYR A 118 -16.50 22.91 3.06
C TYR A 118 -17.36 21.68 3.30
N ILE A 119 -17.30 20.72 2.37
CA ILE A 119 -17.94 19.42 2.48
C ILE A 119 -16.85 18.44 2.92
N ALA A 120 -16.94 17.94 4.14
CA ALA A 120 -16.16 16.80 4.60
C ALA A 120 -16.97 15.53 4.30
N THR A 121 -16.70 14.84 3.19
CA THR A 121 -17.19 13.47 2.97
C THR A 121 -16.28 12.71 2.01
N GLU A 122 -15.89 11.51 2.41
CA GLU A 122 -15.00 10.59 1.68
C GLU A 122 -15.64 9.83 0.52
N ASP A 123 -16.96 9.82 0.37
CA ASP A 123 -17.61 9.02 -0.68
C ASP A 123 -18.81 9.77 -1.26
N LEU A 124 -18.68 10.28 -2.49
CA LEU A 124 -19.81 10.60 -3.38
C LEU A 124 -19.31 10.94 -4.79
N THR A 125 -19.15 9.92 -5.64
CA THR A 125 -19.22 10.10 -7.10
C THR A 125 -20.68 9.95 -7.53
N ALA A 126 -21.30 11.05 -7.96
CA ALA A 126 -22.57 10.99 -8.67
C ALA A 126 -22.32 10.49 -10.10
N VAL A 127 -22.71 9.24 -10.39
CA VAL A 127 -22.82 8.75 -11.77
C VAL A 127 -24.22 9.07 -12.26
N ILE A 128 -24.36 10.10 -13.09
CA ILE A 128 -25.60 10.38 -13.82
C ILE A 128 -25.58 9.47 -15.04
N THR A 129 -26.23 8.31 -14.96
CA THR A 129 -26.43 7.42 -16.10
C THR A 129 -27.58 7.93 -16.96
N GLY A 130 -27.30 8.29 -18.21
CA GLY A 130 -28.34 8.44 -19.24
C GLY A 130 -28.25 9.72 -20.09
N PHE A 131 -27.21 9.86 -20.89
CA PHE A 131 -27.30 10.61 -22.14
C PHE A 131 -26.75 9.75 -23.27
N CYS A 132 -27.63 9.28 -24.18
CA CYS A 132 -27.19 8.83 -25.48
C CYS A 132 -26.84 10.08 -26.31
N THR A 133 -25.56 10.44 -26.35
CA THR A 133 -25.06 11.44 -27.28
C THR A 133 -25.00 10.82 -28.68
N SER A 134 -25.78 11.33 -29.64
CA SER A 134 -25.49 11.07 -31.05
C SER A 134 -24.18 11.77 -31.44
N PRO A 135 -23.50 11.37 -32.53
CA PRO A 135 -22.14 11.83 -32.85
C PRO A 135 -22.05 13.32 -33.21
N TRP A 136 -23.18 14.01 -33.36
CA TRP A 136 -23.25 15.41 -33.75
C TRP A 136 -24.13 16.13 -32.73
N GLY A 137 -23.48 16.78 -31.76
CA GLY A 137 -24.14 17.43 -30.63
C GLY A 137 -25.13 18.50 -31.04
N LEU A 138 -26.42 18.16 -31.03
CA LEU A 138 -27.57 19.06 -30.94
C LEU A 138 -28.68 18.28 -30.23
N SER A 139 -29.00 18.66 -28.99
CA SER A 139 -30.04 18.02 -28.18
C SER A 139 -31.43 18.51 -28.59
N HIS A 140 -32.29 17.61 -29.05
CA HIS A 140 -33.74 17.79 -29.09
C HIS A 140 -34.38 16.69 -28.24
N PRO A 141 -35.35 16.99 -27.34
CA PRO A 141 -36.05 15.97 -26.57
C PRO A 141 -37.10 15.29 -27.47
N SER A 142 -36.93 13.99 -27.72
CA SER A 142 -38.01 13.13 -28.21
C SER A 142 -38.61 12.36 -27.04
N LEU A 143 -39.92 12.54 -26.83
CA LEU A 143 -40.76 11.68 -25.99
C LEU A 143 -40.61 10.23 -26.48
N ASP A 144 -40.34 9.31 -25.56
CA ASP A 144 -40.90 7.94 -25.52
C ASP A 144 -40.12 7.09 -24.51
N THR A 145 -40.56 7.09 -23.24
CA THR A 145 -40.54 5.95 -22.30
C THR A 145 -41.18 6.37 -20.97
N GLU A 146 -42.52 6.43 -20.96
CA GLU A 146 -43.32 6.40 -19.72
C GLU A 146 -43.48 4.95 -19.27
N VAL A 147 -42.84 4.55 -18.17
CA VAL A 147 -43.47 3.85 -17.04
C VAL A 147 -42.67 4.20 -15.78
N ALA A 148 -42.87 5.41 -15.27
CA ALA A 148 -42.52 5.76 -13.90
C ALA A 148 -43.84 5.93 -13.14
N ALA A 149 -44.13 5.00 -12.23
CA ALA A 149 -45.28 5.09 -11.34
C ALA A 149 -45.17 6.39 -10.53
N THR A 150 -46.04 7.34 -10.86
CA THR A 150 -46.14 8.65 -10.24
C THR A 150 -46.85 8.49 -8.90
N ILE A 151 -46.11 8.52 -7.78
CA ILE A 151 -46.70 8.87 -6.49
C ILE A 151 -46.63 10.39 -6.40
N ASP A 152 -47.76 11.03 -6.67
CA ASP A 152 -47.96 12.47 -6.58
C ASP A 152 -47.93 12.92 -5.11
N ARG A 153 -46.86 13.64 -4.71
CA ARG A 153 -46.80 14.44 -3.47
C ARG A 153 -45.85 15.64 -3.66
N GLY A 154 -46.44 16.83 -3.77
CA GLY A 154 -45.97 18.14 -3.25
C GLY A 154 -44.54 18.64 -3.57
N PRO A 155 -44.37 19.91 -3.98
CA PRO A 155 -43.05 20.45 -4.32
C PRO A 155 -42.26 20.76 -3.05
N GLY A 156 -41.22 19.98 -2.74
CA GLY A 156 -40.36 20.36 -1.61
C GLY A 156 -39.38 19.35 -1.01
N THR A 157 -39.01 18.25 -1.65
CA THR A 157 -37.88 17.42 -1.18
C THR A 157 -37.35 16.55 -2.32
N ALA A 158 -36.16 16.84 -2.84
CA ALA A 158 -35.40 15.86 -3.60
C ALA A 158 -34.91 14.78 -2.63
N GLN A 159 -35.67 13.69 -2.46
CA GLN A 159 -35.19 12.53 -1.74
C GLN A 159 -34.11 11.85 -2.57
N ARG A 160 -32.91 11.73 -1.98
CA ARG A 160 -31.82 10.89 -2.49
C ARG A 160 -32.36 9.46 -2.68
N LEU A 161 -32.16 8.86 -3.84
CA LEU A 161 -32.27 7.41 -3.99
C LEU A 161 -31.32 6.77 -2.97
N PRO A 162 -31.80 6.01 -1.98
CA PRO A 162 -30.92 5.37 -1.02
C PRO A 162 -30.08 4.31 -1.76
N SER A 163 -28.77 4.30 -1.52
CA SER A 163 -27.94 3.18 -1.97
C SER A 163 -28.42 1.91 -1.29
N VAL A 164 -28.61 0.83 -2.05
CA VAL A 164 -29.05 -0.49 -1.54
C VAL A 164 -27.97 -1.20 -0.71
N SER A 165 -26.90 -0.48 -0.34
CA SER A 165 -25.81 -0.98 0.49
C SER A 165 -26.30 -1.29 1.90
N GLY A 166 -26.25 -2.56 2.30
CA GLY A 166 -26.61 -3.02 3.63
C GLY A 166 -28.10 -3.33 3.84
N TRP A 167 -28.79 -3.73 2.77
CA TRP A 167 -30.15 -4.26 2.84
C TRP A 167 -30.21 -5.55 3.68
N LYS A 168 -31.14 -5.58 4.64
CA LYS A 168 -31.50 -6.75 5.45
C LYS A 168 -33.02 -6.91 5.35
N ASP A 169 -33.48 -8.11 5.05
CA ASP A 169 -34.90 -8.40 5.03
C ASP A 169 -35.49 -8.31 6.44
N SER A 170 -36.59 -7.57 6.58
CA SER A 170 -37.34 -7.48 7.84
C SER A 170 -37.90 -8.82 8.32
N ALA A 171 -38.07 -9.80 7.42
CA ALA A 171 -38.56 -11.14 7.76
C ALA A 171 -37.50 -12.04 8.42
N TRP A 172 -36.21 -11.68 8.35
CA TRP A 172 -35.08 -12.45 8.90
C TRP A 172 -34.94 -12.27 10.42
N THR A 173 -35.97 -12.67 11.17
CA THR A 173 -36.01 -12.59 12.64
C THR A 173 -35.69 -13.92 13.33
N SER A 174 -35.77 -15.06 12.63
CA SER A 174 -35.44 -16.39 13.16
C SER A 174 -34.88 -17.27 12.05
N THR A 175 -33.99 -18.19 12.44
CA THR A 175 -33.36 -19.14 11.51
C THR A 175 -34.38 -19.99 10.76
N LYS A 176 -35.50 -20.36 11.40
CA LYS A 176 -36.57 -21.14 10.74
C LYS A 176 -37.22 -20.40 9.58
N ARG A 177 -37.40 -19.08 9.67
CA ARG A 177 -37.96 -18.27 8.58
C ARG A 177 -36.96 -18.13 7.43
N MET A 178 -35.68 -17.97 7.75
CA MET A 178 -34.61 -17.87 6.74
C MET A 178 -34.43 -19.17 5.95
N ARG A 179 -34.89 -20.33 6.47
CA ARG A 179 -34.81 -21.63 5.78
C ARG A 179 -35.88 -21.86 4.70
N LEU A 180 -36.96 -21.08 4.67
CA LEU A 180 -38.10 -21.35 3.77
C LEU A 180 -37.81 -21.11 2.28
N GLY A 181 -36.71 -20.41 1.96
CA GLY A 181 -36.35 -20.05 0.59
C GLY A 181 -37.16 -18.86 0.07
N LEU A 182 -37.07 -18.61 -1.24
CA LEU A 182 -37.79 -17.51 -1.91
C LEU A 182 -38.94 -18.01 -2.79
N ASP A 183 -40.00 -17.22 -2.83
CA ASP A 183 -41.09 -17.36 -3.79
C ASP A 183 -40.76 -16.68 -5.13
N ALA A 184 -41.41 -17.10 -6.21
CA ALA A 184 -41.13 -16.60 -7.55
C ALA A 184 -41.31 -15.08 -7.70
N GLU A 185 -42.40 -14.53 -7.15
CA GLU A 185 -42.71 -13.09 -7.20
C GLU A 185 -41.68 -12.26 -6.43
N GLU A 186 -41.30 -12.74 -5.25
CA GLU A 186 -40.31 -12.06 -4.41
C GLU A 186 -38.92 -12.10 -5.04
N ARG A 187 -38.56 -13.20 -5.71
CA ARG A 187 -37.33 -13.30 -6.49
C ARG A 187 -37.32 -12.31 -7.66
N ASP A 188 -38.40 -12.20 -8.42
CA ASP A 188 -38.47 -11.28 -9.57
C ASP A 188 -38.33 -9.81 -9.11
N ASN A 189 -38.95 -9.45 -7.97
CA ASN A 189 -38.79 -8.13 -7.36
C ASN A 189 -37.34 -7.87 -6.91
N ARG A 190 -36.68 -8.86 -6.31
CA ARG A 190 -35.27 -8.72 -5.89
C ARG A 190 -34.32 -8.68 -7.07
N GLU A 191 -34.57 -9.43 -8.13
CA GLU A 191 -33.79 -9.39 -9.37
C GLU A 191 -33.84 -8.01 -10.02
N LEU A 192 -35.01 -7.35 -9.99
CA LEU A 192 -35.17 -5.98 -10.52
C LEU A 192 -34.43 -4.92 -9.68
N VAL A 193 -34.34 -5.11 -8.36
CA VAL A 193 -33.67 -4.17 -7.44
C VAL A 193 -32.15 -4.37 -7.39
N PHE A 194 -31.70 -5.61 -7.27
CA PHE A 194 -30.28 -5.94 -7.06
C PHE A 194 -29.53 -6.26 -8.36
N GLY A 195 -30.26 -6.59 -9.43
CA GLY A 195 -29.67 -7.09 -10.67
C GLY A 195 -29.09 -8.49 -10.53
N GLN A 196 -28.33 -8.90 -11.55
CA GLN A 196 -27.67 -10.20 -11.61
C GLN A 196 -26.41 -10.23 -10.71
N ASN A 197 -26.10 -11.41 -10.16
CA ASN A 197 -24.91 -11.67 -9.37
C ASN A 197 -23.66 -11.84 -10.27
N ILE A 198 -23.25 -10.75 -10.93
CA ILE A 198 -22.07 -10.72 -11.80
C ILE A 198 -21.27 -9.43 -11.58
N ILE A 199 -19.94 -9.56 -11.57
CA ILE A 199 -19.01 -8.44 -11.55
C ILE A 199 -18.60 -8.13 -12.99
N ASP A 200 -19.47 -7.42 -13.71
CA ASP A 200 -19.20 -7.05 -15.11
C ASP A 200 -18.43 -5.73 -15.20
N VAL A 201 -17.26 -5.79 -15.84
CA VAL A 201 -16.40 -4.62 -16.07
C VAL A 201 -16.70 -4.08 -17.46
N GLN A 202 -17.35 -2.92 -17.53
CA GLN A 202 -17.72 -2.30 -18.81
C GLN A 202 -16.47 -1.93 -19.63
N GLN A 203 -16.36 -2.51 -20.82
CA GLN A 203 -15.29 -2.20 -21.75
C GLN A 203 -15.63 -0.91 -22.51
N LYS A 204 -14.68 0.02 -22.58
CA LYS A 204 -14.76 1.14 -23.53
C LYS A 204 -14.84 0.58 -24.95
N SER A 205 -15.74 1.12 -25.76
CA SER A 205 -15.86 0.68 -27.16
C SER A 205 -14.61 1.07 -27.95
N THR A 206 -14.28 0.28 -28.97
CA THR A 206 -13.18 0.62 -29.90
C THR A 206 -13.43 1.97 -30.57
N SER A 207 -14.69 2.32 -30.84
CA SER A 207 -15.07 3.62 -31.40
C SER A 207 -14.75 4.78 -30.46
N GLN A 208 -15.02 4.66 -29.16
CA GLN A 208 -14.71 5.71 -28.18
C GLN A 208 -13.20 5.92 -28.04
N LEU A 209 -12.40 4.84 -28.03
CA LEU A 209 -10.93 4.95 -27.99
C LEU A 209 -10.34 5.56 -29.25
N LEU A 210 -10.99 5.37 -30.40
CA LEU A 210 -10.54 5.91 -31.68
C LEU A 210 -10.90 7.40 -31.86
N VAL A 211 -12.01 7.88 -31.30
CA VAL A 211 -12.49 9.26 -31.50
C VAL A 211 -11.47 10.31 -31.03
N ASP A 212 -10.83 10.09 -29.89
CA ASP A 212 -9.84 11.03 -29.32
C ASP A 212 -8.59 11.17 -30.22
N GLU A 213 -8.21 10.08 -30.91
CA GLU A 213 -7.02 10.03 -31.76
C GLU A 213 -7.32 10.47 -33.21
N ILE A 214 -8.52 10.15 -33.72
CA ILE A 214 -8.96 10.50 -35.08
C ILE A 214 -8.98 12.02 -35.31
N ALA A 215 -9.31 12.82 -34.30
CA ALA A 215 -9.33 14.28 -34.40
C ALA A 215 -7.96 14.85 -34.81
N SER A 216 -6.87 14.26 -34.30
CA SER A 216 -5.51 14.64 -34.69
C SER A 216 -5.20 14.24 -36.14
N LEU A 217 -5.61 13.03 -36.54
CA LEU A 217 -5.33 12.44 -37.85
C LEU A 217 -6.09 13.16 -38.99
N ILE A 218 -7.30 13.65 -38.72
CA ILE A 218 -8.06 14.51 -39.65
C ILE A 218 -7.34 15.84 -39.88
N LEU A 219 -6.82 16.47 -38.83
CA LEU A 219 -6.11 17.74 -38.92
C LEU A 219 -4.87 17.64 -39.83
N TRP A 220 -4.11 16.53 -39.73
CA TRP A 220 -2.95 16.26 -40.59
C TRP A 220 -3.30 15.87 -42.03
N SER A 221 -4.51 15.36 -42.28
CA SER A 221 -4.97 14.99 -43.62
C SER A 221 -5.42 16.18 -44.49
N LEU A 222 -5.58 17.36 -43.88
CA LEU A 222 -5.98 18.60 -44.57
C LEU A 222 -4.80 19.35 -45.21
N ASP A 223 -3.57 18.89 -44.99
CA ASP A 223 -2.40 19.50 -45.60
C ASP A 223 -2.18 18.97 -47.04
N THR A 224 -1.78 19.87 -47.93
CA THR A 224 -1.58 19.61 -49.37
C THR A 224 -0.36 18.73 -49.68
N TYR A 225 0.45 18.37 -48.67
CA TYR A 225 1.68 17.59 -48.86
C TYR A 225 1.46 16.09 -48.64
N TYR A 226 1.03 15.40 -49.71
CA TYR A 226 0.64 13.99 -49.68
C TYR A 226 1.71 13.04 -49.09
N TYR A 227 3.01 13.27 -49.31
CA TYR A 227 4.07 12.41 -48.76
C TYR A 227 4.17 12.49 -47.23
N TYR A 228 4.05 13.69 -46.66
CA TYR A 228 4.14 13.91 -45.22
C TYR A 228 2.87 13.40 -44.53
N ALA A 229 1.71 13.70 -45.13
CA ALA A 229 0.42 13.20 -44.67
C ALA A 229 0.39 11.67 -44.62
N VAL A 230 0.92 10.96 -45.62
CA VAL A 230 1.01 9.49 -45.63
C VAL A 230 1.94 8.96 -44.53
N CYS A 231 3.11 9.56 -44.33
CA CYS A 231 4.02 9.14 -43.26
C CYS A 231 3.42 9.34 -41.86
N ILE A 232 2.82 10.50 -41.59
CA ILE A 232 2.14 10.79 -40.32
C ILE A 232 0.96 9.84 -40.12
N PHE A 233 0.18 9.57 -41.17
CA PHE A 233 -0.91 8.62 -41.14
C PHE A 233 -0.44 7.21 -40.75
N LEU A 234 0.63 6.70 -41.37
CA LEU A 234 1.18 5.37 -41.06
C LEU A 234 1.71 5.27 -39.62
N ILE A 235 2.44 6.28 -39.14
CA ILE A 235 2.97 6.33 -37.77
C ILE A 235 1.82 6.39 -36.76
N SER A 236 0.83 7.26 -37.00
CA SER A 236 -0.34 7.40 -36.13
C SER A 236 -1.16 6.12 -36.12
N LEU A 237 -1.39 5.49 -37.27
CA LEU A 237 -2.11 4.23 -37.38
C LEU A 237 -1.41 3.10 -36.60
N PHE A 238 -0.09 2.98 -36.71
CA PHE A 238 0.68 2.01 -35.94
C PHE A 238 0.58 2.27 -34.42
N SER A 239 0.75 3.53 -33.99
CA SER A 239 0.66 3.95 -32.59
C SER A 239 -0.74 3.68 -32.00
N ILE A 240 -1.79 4.04 -32.71
CA ILE A 240 -3.19 3.82 -32.31
C ILE A 240 -3.50 2.32 -32.25
N THR A 241 -3.03 1.55 -33.22
CA THR A 241 -3.23 0.09 -33.23
C THR A 241 -2.53 -0.57 -32.05
N ALA A 242 -1.28 -0.20 -31.77
CA ALA A 242 -0.52 -0.72 -30.65
C ALA A 242 -1.19 -0.39 -29.29
N THR A 243 -1.61 0.85 -29.10
CA THR A 243 -2.30 1.29 -27.87
C THR A 243 -3.67 0.60 -27.68
N ILE A 244 -4.44 0.40 -28.75
CA ILE A 244 -5.70 -0.36 -28.70
C ILE A 244 -5.46 -1.82 -28.32
N LEU A 245 -4.49 -2.49 -28.96
CA LEU A 245 -4.18 -3.89 -28.66
C LEU A 245 -3.74 -4.07 -27.20
N GLU A 246 -2.88 -3.19 -26.70
CA GLU A 246 -2.43 -3.19 -25.30
C GLU A 246 -3.60 -2.96 -24.32
N THR A 247 -4.46 -1.98 -24.62
CA THR A 247 -5.65 -1.68 -23.80
C THR A 247 -6.61 -2.86 -23.77
N ARG A 248 -6.88 -3.50 -24.92
CA ARG A 248 -7.79 -4.66 -25.01
C ARG A 248 -7.24 -5.87 -24.29
N SER A 249 -5.95 -6.18 -24.45
CA SER A 249 -5.31 -7.28 -23.73
C SER A 249 -5.41 -7.08 -22.21
N THR A 250 -5.17 -5.86 -21.74
CA THR A 250 -5.28 -5.50 -20.32
C THR A 250 -6.71 -5.65 -19.79
N MET A 251 -7.71 -5.18 -20.54
CA MET A 251 -9.14 -5.30 -20.18
C MET A 251 -9.64 -6.75 -20.21
N ALA A 252 -9.18 -7.55 -21.18
CA ALA A 252 -9.54 -8.97 -21.25
C ALA A 252 -9.02 -9.74 -20.02
N ARG A 253 -7.78 -9.48 -19.61
CA ARG A 253 -7.19 -10.08 -18.41
C ARG A 253 -7.95 -9.68 -17.13
N LEU A 254 -8.37 -8.42 -17.01
CA LEU A 254 -9.19 -7.97 -15.86
C LEU A 254 -10.55 -8.67 -15.79
N LYS A 255 -11.18 -8.90 -16.94
CA LYS A 255 -12.48 -9.59 -17.03
C LYS A 255 -12.38 -11.07 -16.65
N GLU A 256 -11.30 -11.74 -17.01
CA GLU A 256 -11.07 -13.15 -16.68
C GLU A 256 -10.95 -13.37 -15.16
N VAL A 257 -10.32 -12.44 -14.44
CA VAL A 257 -10.17 -12.49 -12.98
C VAL A 257 -11.49 -12.21 -12.24
N SER A 258 -12.42 -11.44 -12.84
CA SER A 258 -13.67 -11.03 -12.20
C SER A 258 -14.87 -11.94 -12.48
N HIS A 259 -14.82 -12.78 -13.53
CA HIS A 259 -15.95 -13.59 -13.96
C HIS A 259 -15.92 -15.01 -13.35
N PHE A 260 -16.77 -15.25 -12.35
CA PHE A 260 -16.99 -16.58 -11.78
C PHE A 260 -18.45 -17.00 -11.98
N GLU A 261 -18.64 -18.16 -12.61
CA GLU A 261 -19.95 -18.77 -12.82
C GLU A 261 -19.91 -20.25 -12.40
N CYS A 262 -20.89 -20.67 -11.60
CA CYS A 262 -21.08 -22.08 -11.24
C CYS A 262 -22.57 -22.42 -11.16
N ASN A 263 -22.88 -23.71 -11.23
CA ASN A 263 -24.25 -24.20 -11.01
C ASN A 263 -24.48 -24.44 -9.52
N VAL A 264 -25.57 -23.89 -8.99
CA VAL A 264 -25.92 -23.94 -7.57
C VAL A 264 -27.32 -24.52 -7.39
N ARG A 265 -27.50 -25.44 -6.45
CA ARG A 265 -28.83 -25.95 -6.06
C ARG A 265 -29.48 -25.01 -5.05
N VAL A 266 -30.54 -24.31 -5.48
CA VAL A 266 -31.31 -23.34 -4.69
C VAL A 266 -32.70 -23.86 -4.35
N LEU A 267 -33.24 -23.45 -3.21
CA LEU A 267 -34.60 -23.74 -2.76
C LEU A 267 -35.54 -22.60 -3.17
N ARG A 268 -36.42 -22.84 -4.15
CA ARG A 268 -37.39 -21.86 -4.66
C ARG A 268 -38.79 -22.45 -4.74
N ASN A 269 -39.80 -21.72 -4.25
CA ASN A 269 -41.18 -22.21 -4.11
C ASN A 269 -41.28 -23.58 -3.38
N GLY A 270 -40.39 -23.83 -2.41
CA GLY A 270 -40.32 -25.11 -1.68
C GLY A 270 -39.69 -26.30 -2.44
N PHE A 271 -39.19 -26.10 -3.68
CA PHE A 271 -38.53 -27.15 -4.46
C PHE A 271 -37.06 -26.81 -4.74
N TRP A 272 -36.21 -27.84 -4.69
CA TRP A 272 -34.80 -27.74 -5.09
C TRP A 272 -34.67 -27.62 -6.61
N ARG A 273 -33.95 -26.60 -7.07
CA ARG A 273 -33.66 -26.36 -8.50
C ARG A 273 -32.21 -25.99 -8.69
N THR A 274 -31.59 -26.49 -9.76
CA THR A 274 -30.24 -26.06 -10.15
C THR A 274 -30.33 -24.81 -11.01
N VAL A 275 -29.63 -23.74 -10.61
CA VAL A 275 -29.57 -22.46 -11.32
C VAL A 275 -28.11 -22.01 -11.47
N SER A 276 -27.82 -21.16 -12.45
CA SER A 276 -26.52 -20.49 -12.53
C SER A 276 -26.37 -19.49 -11.38
N SER A 277 -25.16 -19.37 -10.82
CA SER A 277 -24.80 -18.43 -9.76
C SER A 277 -25.08 -16.97 -10.14
N VAL A 278 -25.13 -16.65 -11.44
CA VAL A 278 -25.45 -15.32 -11.97
C VAL A 278 -26.89 -14.90 -11.67
N ASN A 279 -27.81 -15.86 -11.61
CA ASN A 279 -29.24 -15.61 -11.38
C ASN A 279 -29.62 -15.71 -9.89
N MET A 280 -28.65 -15.69 -9.00
CA MET A 280 -28.88 -15.66 -7.55
C MET A 280 -29.18 -14.24 -7.09
N VAL A 281 -30.14 -14.12 -6.18
CA VAL A 281 -30.51 -12.85 -5.56
C VAL A 281 -30.38 -12.94 -4.03
N PRO A 282 -30.22 -11.81 -3.31
CA PRO A 282 -30.24 -11.82 -1.85
C PRO A 282 -31.48 -12.53 -1.31
N GLY A 283 -31.28 -13.47 -0.38
CA GLY A 283 -32.29 -14.32 0.24
C GLY A 283 -32.49 -15.70 -0.39
N ASP A 284 -31.88 -16.01 -1.54
CA ASP A 284 -31.88 -17.38 -2.05
C ASP A 284 -31.19 -18.31 -1.04
N VAL A 285 -31.85 -19.41 -0.69
CA VAL A 285 -31.29 -20.48 0.15
C VAL A 285 -30.71 -21.56 -0.77
N PHE A 286 -29.48 -21.99 -0.52
CA PHE A 286 -28.80 -22.97 -1.35
C PHE A 286 -28.05 -24.04 -0.54
N GLU A 287 -27.78 -25.17 -1.20
CA GLU A 287 -27.05 -26.28 -0.60
C GLU A 287 -25.54 -26.04 -0.66
N VAL A 288 -24.90 -25.94 0.51
CA VAL A 288 -23.45 -25.79 0.67
C VAL A 288 -22.73 -27.15 0.64
N SER A 289 -23.45 -28.24 0.98
CA SER A 289 -22.90 -29.62 0.97
C SER A 289 -22.76 -30.25 -0.41
N ASP A 290 -23.05 -29.52 -1.49
CA ASP A 290 -22.98 -30.03 -2.84
C ASP A 290 -21.50 -30.23 -3.27
N PRO A 291 -21.08 -31.45 -3.66
CA PRO A 291 -19.70 -31.69 -4.13
C PRO A 291 -19.32 -30.89 -5.39
N SER A 292 -20.29 -30.40 -6.16
CA SER A 292 -20.03 -29.53 -7.32
C SER A 292 -19.71 -28.09 -6.92
N LEU A 293 -19.99 -27.70 -5.68
CA LEU A 293 -19.76 -26.35 -5.15
C LEU A 293 -18.35 -26.22 -4.56
N ASN A 294 -17.35 -26.05 -5.45
CA ASN A 294 -15.96 -25.85 -5.03
C ASN A 294 -15.68 -24.46 -4.42
N GLN A 295 -16.46 -23.44 -4.80
CA GLN A 295 -16.29 -22.06 -4.36
C GLN A 295 -17.65 -21.45 -4.01
N VAL A 296 -17.64 -20.57 -3.01
CA VAL A 296 -18.85 -19.90 -2.55
C VAL A 296 -19.27 -18.83 -3.57
N PRO A 297 -20.54 -18.81 -4.05
CA PRO A 297 -20.99 -18.00 -5.19
C PRO A 297 -21.48 -16.59 -4.83
N CYS A 298 -21.62 -16.27 -3.55
CA CYS A 298 -22.00 -14.94 -3.04
C CYS A 298 -21.59 -14.82 -1.57
N ASP A 299 -21.71 -13.63 -0.98
CA ASP A 299 -21.57 -13.51 0.47
C ASP A 299 -22.83 -14.07 1.12
N CYS A 300 -22.69 -15.09 1.97
CA CYS A 300 -23.82 -15.83 2.54
C CYS A 300 -23.62 -16.18 4.03
N LEU A 301 -24.72 -16.57 4.68
CA LEU A 301 -24.74 -17.00 6.08
C LEU A 301 -25.09 -18.48 6.16
N LEU A 302 -24.34 -19.25 6.95
CA LEU A 302 -24.54 -20.69 7.14
C LEU A 302 -25.71 -20.94 8.11
N LEU A 303 -26.76 -21.59 7.64
CA LEU A 303 -27.98 -21.88 8.41
C LEU A 303 -27.97 -23.27 9.06
N SER A 304 -27.37 -24.26 8.40
CA SER A 304 -27.26 -25.65 8.91
C SER A 304 -26.03 -26.36 8.35
N GLY A 305 -25.54 -27.36 9.08
CA GLY A 305 -24.29 -28.06 8.78
C GLY A 305 -23.04 -27.24 9.17
N ASP A 306 -21.89 -27.89 9.12
CA ASP A 306 -20.59 -27.27 9.38
C ASP A 306 -19.70 -27.36 8.13
N CYS A 307 -18.90 -26.34 7.88
CA CYS A 307 -18.01 -26.33 6.72
C CYS A 307 -16.62 -25.80 7.07
N ILE A 308 -15.63 -26.27 6.32
CA ILE A 308 -14.24 -25.83 6.37
C ILE A 308 -13.98 -25.11 5.06
N ILE A 309 -13.65 -23.83 5.18
CA ILE A 309 -13.48 -22.93 4.04
C ILE A 309 -12.05 -22.39 4.05
N ASN A 310 -11.45 -22.36 2.87
CA ASN A 310 -10.23 -21.60 2.67
C ASN A 310 -10.59 -20.15 2.34
N GLU A 311 -10.40 -19.27 3.33
CA GLU A 311 -10.63 -17.82 3.19
C GLU A 311 -9.39 -17.07 2.70
N SER A 312 -8.30 -17.77 2.36
CA SER A 312 -7.02 -17.17 1.94
C SER A 312 -7.13 -16.18 0.80
N MET A 313 -8.13 -16.34 -0.07
CA MET A 313 -8.46 -15.34 -1.07
C MET A 313 -8.71 -14.00 -0.36
N LEU A 314 -9.69 -13.88 0.52
CA LEU A 314 -10.08 -12.58 1.10
C LEU A 314 -9.27 -12.14 2.31
N THR A 315 -8.85 -13.08 3.16
CA THR A 315 -8.16 -12.79 4.43
C THR A 315 -6.65 -12.95 4.33
N GLY A 316 -6.10 -13.46 3.21
CA GLY A 316 -4.67 -13.71 3.07
C GLY A 316 -4.10 -14.78 4.03
N GLU A 317 -4.88 -15.24 5.00
CA GLU A 317 -4.54 -16.30 5.93
C GLU A 317 -4.68 -17.65 5.22
N SER A 318 -3.62 -18.44 5.20
CA SER A 318 -3.60 -19.73 4.50
C SER A 318 -4.33 -20.83 5.28
N VAL A 319 -4.56 -20.64 6.58
CA VAL A 319 -5.20 -21.63 7.45
C VAL A 319 -6.70 -21.70 7.16
N PRO A 320 -7.24 -22.88 6.80
CA PRO A 320 -8.67 -23.03 6.59
C PRO A 320 -9.48 -22.78 7.86
N VAL A 321 -10.54 -22.00 7.74
CA VAL A 321 -11.42 -21.62 8.85
C VAL A 321 -12.61 -22.56 8.92
N SER A 322 -12.90 -23.07 10.12
CA SER A 322 -14.11 -23.84 10.38
C SER A 322 -15.28 -22.90 10.67
N LYS A 323 -16.39 -23.09 9.95
CA LYS A 323 -17.61 -22.31 10.07
C LYS A 323 -18.73 -23.16 10.65
N ILE A 324 -19.50 -22.55 11.55
CA ILE A 324 -20.58 -23.18 12.29
C ILE A 324 -21.93 -22.54 11.93
N PRO A 325 -23.05 -23.28 12.02
CA PRO A 325 -24.35 -22.74 11.67
C PRO A 325 -24.76 -21.62 12.64
N VAL A 326 -25.49 -20.62 12.14
CA VAL A 326 -25.91 -19.45 12.91
C VAL A 326 -26.90 -19.82 14.02
N THR A 327 -26.75 -19.21 15.20
CA THR A 327 -27.69 -19.30 16.32
C THR A 327 -28.59 -18.06 16.39
N GLU A 328 -29.75 -18.15 17.04
CA GLU A 328 -30.70 -17.03 17.10
C GLU A 328 -30.11 -15.79 17.78
N ASP A 329 -29.27 -15.96 18.80
CA ASP A 329 -28.60 -14.87 19.52
C ASP A 329 -27.66 -14.03 18.64
N VAL A 330 -27.15 -14.61 17.54
CA VAL A 330 -26.17 -13.96 16.65
C VAL A 330 -26.87 -13.08 15.59
N LEU A 331 -28.14 -13.33 15.29
CA LEU A 331 -28.92 -12.57 14.29
C LEU A 331 -29.11 -11.09 14.67
N ASP A 332 -29.06 -10.77 15.96
CA ASP A 332 -29.15 -9.40 16.48
C ASP A 332 -27.88 -8.59 16.17
N TYR A 333 -26.72 -9.24 16.06
CA TYR A 333 -25.44 -8.60 15.73
C TYR A 333 -25.20 -8.49 14.21
N LEU A 334 -26.12 -8.99 13.39
CA LEU A 334 -26.02 -8.91 11.93
C LEU A 334 -26.36 -7.50 11.44
N ASP A 335 -25.32 -6.66 11.33
CA ASP A 335 -25.37 -5.36 10.66
C ASP A 335 -24.70 -5.44 9.29
N LEU A 336 -25.51 -5.35 8.24
CA LEU A 336 -25.04 -5.36 6.85
C LEU A 336 -24.67 -3.96 6.35
N LYS A 337 -24.88 -2.89 7.12
CA LYS A 337 -24.51 -1.52 6.75
C LYS A 337 -23.07 -1.18 7.14
N ALA A 338 -22.55 -1.83 8.18
CA ALA A 338 -21.17 -1.66 8.61
C ALA A 338 -20.17 -2.07 7.50
N PRO A 339 -19.02 -1.37 7.39
CA PRO A 339 -17.98 -1.69 6.40
C PRO A 339 -17.31 -3.05 6.66
N SER A 340 -17.25 -3.47 7.93
CA SER A 340 -16.73 -4.77 8.38
C SER A 340 -17.82 -5.57 9.10
N ILE A 341 -17.72 -6.90 9.04
CA ILE A 341 -18.65 -7.82 9.71
C ILE A 341 -18.22 -8.00 11.16
N ASN A 342 -19.18 -8.01 12.08
CA ASN A 342 -18.92 -8.25 13.50
C ASN A 342 -18.21 -9.62 13.70
N PRO A 343 -17.13 -9.72 14.50
CA PRO A 343 -16.42 -10.97 14.77
C PRO A 343 -17.30 -12.13 15.26
N ALA A 344 -18.38 -11.82 16.00
CA ALA A 344 -19.34 -12.83 16.44
C ALA A 344 -20.09 -13.48 15.27
N VAL A 345 -20.38 -12.71 14.21
CA VAL A 345 -21.07 -13.19 13.00
C VAL A 345 -20.11 -13.87 12.03
N ALA A 346 -18.82 -13.47 12.02
CA ALA A 346 -17.82 -13.97 11.08
C ALA A 346 -17.63 -15.50 11.11
N LYS A 347 -17.86 -16.16 12.27
CA LYS A 347 -17.81 -17.63 12.41
C LYS A 347 -18.95 -18.37 11.67
N HIS A 348 -19.99 -17.63 11.28
CA HIS A 348 -21.18 -18.15 10.60
C HIS A 348 -21.27 -17.65 9.15
N PHE A 349 -20.41 -16.72 8.75
CA PHE A 349 -20.44 -16.05 7.46
C PHE A 349 -19.46 -16.70 6.48
N LEU A 350 -19.89 -16.90 5.24
CA LEU A 350 -19.07 -17.41 4.13
C LEU A 350 -18.99 -16.34 3.05
N PHE A 351 -17.80 -16.08 2.55
CA PHE A 351 -17.59 -14.97 1.63
C PHE A 351 -17.48 -15.41 0.17
N TYR A 352 -17.87 -14.52 -0.75
CA TYR A 352 -17.82 -14.77 -2.19
C TYR A 352 -16.40 -15.08 -2.68
N GLY A 353 -16.24 -16.20 -3.40
CA GLY A 353 -14.97 -16.62 -3.99
C GLY A 353 -14.09 -17.51 -3.09
N THR A 354 -14.45 -17.68 -1.81
CA THR A 354 -13.73 -18.59 -0.91
C THR A 354 -13.91 -20.05 -1.31
N LYS A 355 -12.88 -20.88 -1.13
CA LYS A 355 -12.90 -22.29 -1.57
C LYS A 355 -13.49 -23.17 -0.46
N VAL A 356 -14.51 -23.95 -0.77
CA VAL A 356 -15.07 -24.93 0.15
C VAL A 356 -14.16 -26.16 0.14
N ILE A 357 -13.46 -26.43 1.24
CA ILE A 357 -12.62 -27.64 1.37
C ILE A 357 -13.50 -28.84 1.70
N ARG A 358 -14.37 -28.67 2.69
CA ARG A 358 -15.24 -29.74 3.17
C ARG A 358 -16.51 -29.16 3.75
N ALA A 359 -17.65 -29.71 3.38
CA ALA A 359 -18.92 -29.42 4.03
C ALA A 359 -19.48 -30.72 4.62
N ARG A 360 -19.87 -30.68 5.89
CA ARG A 360 -20.47 -31.79 6.62
C ARG A 360 -21.97 -31.54 6.78
N ARG A 361 -22.73 -32.63 6.63
CA ARG A 361 -24.19 -32.64 6.84
C ARG A 361 -24.47 -32.55 8.34
N PRO A 362 -25.54 -31.85 8.76
CA PRO A 362 -25.89 -31.72 10.17
C PRO A 362 -26.11 -33.09 10.82
N ARG A 363 -25.66 -33.24 12.08
CA ARG A 363 -25.89 -34.45 12.88
C ARG A 363 -27.38 -34.52 13.25
N GLN A 364 -27.98 -35.71 13.10
CA GLN A 364 -29.34 -35.98 13.55
C GLN A 364 -29.48 -35.58 15.03
N SER A 365 -30.19 -34.49 15.27
CA SER A 365 -30.65 -34.09 16.59
C SER A 365 -32.14 -33.79 16.47
N ASP A 366 -32.92 -34.48 17.30
CA ASP A 366 -34.37 -34.37 17.52
C ASP A 366 -35.25 -33.90 16.35
N GLY A 367 -35.72 -34.87 15.55
CA GLY A 367 -37.03 -34.79 14.86
C GLY A 367 -37.10 -34.11 13.50
N GLU A 368 -36.15 -33.26 13.09
CA GLU A 368 -36.10 -32.66 11.75
C GLU A 368 -35.06 -33.39 10.87
N VAL A 369 -35.52 -34.02 9.78
CA VAL A 369 -34.68 -34.72 8.79
C VAL A 369 -34.00 -33.69 7.89
N GLU A 370 -33.02 -32.96 8.41
CA GLU A 370 -32.17 -32.11 7.59
C GLU A 370 -30.99 -32.94 7.03
N ALA A 371 -31.07 -33.31 5.75
CA ALA A 371 -30.06 -34.14 5.10
C ALA A 371 -28.92 -33.33 4.44
N VAL A 372 -28.97 -32.00 4.47
CA VAL A 372 -28.08 -31.11 3.70
C VAL A 372 -27.66 -29.88 4.51
N ALA A 373 -26.46 -29.36 4.22
CA ALA A 373 -25.98 -28.11 4.79
C ALA A 373 -26.51 -26.91 3.97
N LEU A 374 -27.10 -25.92 4.65
CA LEU A 374 -27.82 -24.81 4.02
C LEU A 374 -27.12 -23.48 4.24
N GLY A 375 -27.07 -22.64 3.20
CA GLY A 375 -26.63 -21.25 3.27
C GLY A 375 -27.64 -20.30 2.63
N ILE A 376 -27.68 -19.04 3.06
CA ILE A 376 -28.56 -18.01 2.50
C ILE A 376 -27.75 -16.83 1.95
N ALA A 377 -28.04 -16.43 0.70
CA ALA A 377 -27.38 -15.31 0.05
C ALA A 377 -27.71 -13.97 0.73
N LEU A 378 -26.70 -13.15 1.04
CA LEU A 378 -26.88 -11.84 1.67
C LEU A 378 -26.49 -10.70 0.74
N ARG A 379 -25.32 -10.78 0.09
CA ARG A 379 -24.83 -9.76 -0.86
C ARG A 379 -24.43 -10.43 -2.17
N THR A 380 -24.68 -9.75 -3.29
CA THR A 380 -24.40 -10.24 -4.65
C THR A 380 -23.66 -9.19 -5.50
N GLY A 381 -22.92 -9.62 -6.51
CA GLY A 381 -22.19 -8.75 -7.45
C GLY A 381 -21.20 -7.80 -6.76
N PHE A 382 -21.20 -6.53 -7.17
CA PHE A 382 -20.33 -5.47 -6.62
C PHE A 382 -20.59 -5.12 -5.15
N SER A 383 -21.70 -5.59 -4.56
CA SER A 383 -22.01 -5.36 -3.15
C SER A 383 -21.31 -6.34 -2.21
N THR A 384 -20.80 -7.46 -2.73
CA THR A 384 -19.99 -8.44 -1.97
C THR A 384 -18.66 -7.84 -1.52
N THR A 385 -18.01 -8.49 -0.55
CA THR A 385 -16.64 -8.11 -0.11
C THR A 385 -15.66 -8.13 -1.29
N LYS A 386 -15.61 -9.23 -2.05
CA LYS A 386 -14.80 -9.35 -3.28
C LYS A 386 -15.17 -8.31 -4.34
N GLY A 387 -16.46 -8.04 -4.55
CA GLY A 387 -16.94 -7.03 -5.50
C GLY A 387 -16.51 -5.61 -5.15
N SER A 388 -16.55 -5.26 -3.87
CA SER A 388 -16.06 -3.96 -3.37
C SER A 388 -14.55 -3.79 -3.60
N LEU A 389 -13.77 -4.86 -3.41
CA LEU A 389 -12.33 -4.88 -3.71
C LEU A 389 -12.08 -4.62 -5.19
N VAL A 390 -12.73 -5.37 -6.09
CA VAL A 390 -12.61 -5.18 -7.55
C VAL A 390 -13.01 -3.77 -7.98
N ARG A 391 -14.10 -3.22 -7.43
CA ARG A 391 -14.52 -1.84 -7.70
C ARG A 391 -13.43 -0.82 -7.34
N SER A 392 -12.76 -1.01 -6.22
CA SER A 392 -11.69 -0.11 -5.81
C SER A 392 -10.41 -0.24 -6.63
N MET A 393 -10.17 -1.40 -7.24
CA MET A 393 -9.09 -1.62 -8.22
C MET A 393 -9.39 -0.91 -9.55
N LEU A 394 -10.65 -0.91 -10.00
CA LEU A 394 -11.08 -0.25 -11.24
C LEU A 394 -11.12 1.28 -11.12
N PHE A 395 -11.43 1.79 -9.93
CA PHE A 395 -11.52 3.22 -9.64
C PHE A 395 -10.58 3.60 -8.49
N PRO A 396 -9.26 3.55 -8.69
CA PRO A 396 -8.30 3.89 -7.64
C PRO A 396 -8.41 5.38 -7.26
N LYS A 397 -8.15 5.71 -5.98
CA LYS A 397 -8.04 7.11 -5.53
C LYS A 397 -7.00 7.82 -6.45
N PRO A 398 -7.33 8.99 -7.04
CA PRO A 398 -6.42 9.68 -7.95
C PRO A 398 -5.17 10.12 -7.18
N SER A 399 -4.04 9.47 -7.43
CA SER A 399 -2.75 9.91 -6.87
C SER A 399 -2.35 11.22 -7.55
N GLY A 400 -2.40 12.33 -6.81
CA GLY A 400 -2.12 13.66 -7.31
C GLY A 400 -0.63 13.89 -7.55
N PHE A 401 -0.05 13.20 -8.54
CA PHE A 401 1.37 13.38 -8.84
C PHE A 401 1.63 14.80 -9.38
N LYS A 402 2.31 15.62 -8.56
CA LYS A 402 2.58 17.05 -8.85
C LYS A 402 3.19 17.26 -10.24
N PHE A 403 4.01 16.34 -10.73
CA PHE A 403 4.65 16.42 -12.05
C PHE A 403 3.64 16.44 -13.20
N TYR A 404 2.63 15.55 -13.25
CA TYR A 404 1.65 15.58 -14.35
C TYR A 404 0.91 16.91 -14.38
N ARG A 405 0.52 17.41 -13.20
CA ARG A 405 -0.13 18.73 -13.07
C ARG A 405 0.80 19.86 -13.54
N ASP A 406 2.08 19.80 -13.20
CA ASP A 406 3.06 20.81 -13.59
C ASP A 406 3.38 20.71 -15.10
N SER A 407 3.40 19.52 -15.70
CA SER A 407 3.49 19.31 -17.14
C SER A 407 2.30 19.93 -17.87
N PHE A 408 1.07 19.74 -17.38
CA PHE A 408 -0.11 20.40 -17.96
C PHE A 408 -0.06 21.93 -17.83
N ARG A 409 0.46 22.46 -16.71
CA ARG A 409 0.69 23.91 -16.55
C ARG A 409 1.71 24.43 -17.55
N TYR A 410 2.81 23.69 -17.76
CA TYR A 410 3.82 24.03 -18.77
C TYR A 410 3.22 24.03 -20.18
N ILE A 411 2.47 22.99 -20.55
CA ILE A 411 1.78 22.91 -21.85
C ILE A 411 0.81 24.09 -22.01
N SER A 412 0.10 24.46 -20.95
CA SER A 412 -0.81 25.62 -20.97
C SER A 412 -0.05 26.93 -21.24
N VAL A 413 1.11 27.13 -20.61
CA VAL A 413 1.98 28.30 -20.85
C VAL A 413 2.49 28.32 -22.29
N MET A 414 2.97 27.17 -22.79
CA MET A 414 3.41 27.03 -24.17
C MET A 414 2.26 27.30 -25.15
N GLY A 415 1.05 26.82 -24.87
CA GLY A 415 -0.15 27.11 -25.65
C GLY A 415 -0.51 28.61 -25.68
N MET A 416 -0.28 29.34 -24.58
CA MET A 416 -0.43 30.81 -24.58
C MET A 416 0.61 31.49 -25.48
N VAL A 417 1.86 31.04 -25.44
CA VAL A 417 2.91 31.54 -26.34
C VAL A 417 2.55 31.24 -27.80
N ALA A 418 2.02 30.05 -28.08
CA ALA A 418 1.53 29.65 -29.40
C ALA A 418 0.41 30.57 -29.89
N ALA A 419 -0.56 30.87 -29.01
CA ALA A 419 -1.66 31.76 -29.33
C ALA A 419 -1.18 33.18 -29.64
N LEU A 420 -0.19 33.70 -28.91
CA LEU A 420 0.42 35.00 -29.21
C LEU A 420 1.17 35.00 -30.55
N GLY A 421 1.97 33.96 -30.81
CA GLY A 421 2.64 33.78 -32.10
C GLY A 421 1.66 33.63 -33.26
N PHE A 422 0.52 32.97 -33.01
CA PHE A 422 -0.57 32.84 -33.97
C PHE A 422 -1.19 34.19 -34.28
N VAL A 423 -1.55 35.00 -33.28
CA VAL A 423 -2.12 36.33 -33.50
C VAL A 423 -1.16 37.23 -34.28
N ALA A 424 0.14 37.17 -33.98
CA ALA A 424 1.17 37.90 -34.71
C ALA A 424 1.28 37.45 -36.19
N SER A 425 1.31 36.13 -36.42
CA SER A 425 1.36 35.55 -37.77
C SER A 425 0.09 35.83 -38.56
N PHE A 426 -1.08 35.76 -37.92
CA PHE A 426 -2.37 36.07 -38.52
C PHE A 426 -2.46 37.52 -38.99
N ALA A 427 -1.99 38.47 -38.17
CA ALA A 427 -1.88 39.87 -38.57
C ALA A 427 -0.95 40.05 -39.79
N ASN A 428 0.13 39.29 -39.86
CA ASN A 428 1.04 39.31 -41.02
C ASN A 428 0.39 38.71 -42.28
N PHE A 429 -0.33 37.59 -42.14
CA PHE A 429 -1.01 36.94 -43.26
C PHE A 429 -2.12 37.80 -43.88
N ILE A 430 -2.83 38.59 -43.06
CA ILE A 430 -3.80 39.59 -43.55
C ILE A 430 -3.08 40.69 -44.34
N ARG A 431 -1.91 41.16 -43.87
CA ARG A 431 -1.10 42.15 -44.62
C ARG A 431 -0.59 41.62 -45.95
N LEU A 432 -0.29 40.32 -46.03
CA LEU A 432 0.21 39.65 -47.23
C LEU A 432 -0.90 39.23 -48.23
N GLY A 433 -2.19 39.39 -47.87
CA GLY A 433 -3.31 39.11 -48.77
C GLY A 433 -3.57 37.63 -49.06
N LEU A 434 -3.21 36.73 -48.14
CA LEU A 434 -3.34 35.28 -48.32
C LEU A 434 -4.79 34.78 -48.25
N SER A 435 -5.05 33.64 -48.91
CA SER A 435 -6.38 33.00 -48.92
C SER A 435 -6.79 32.53 -47.51
N TRP A 436 -8.07 32.67 -47.16
CA TRP A 436 -8.59 32.28 -45.83
C TRP A 436 -8.31 30.81 -45.47
N ARG A 437 -8.36 29.90 -46.46
CA ARG A 437 -8.05 28.48 -46.26
C ARG A 437 -6.59 28.28 -45.86
N THR A 438 -5.65 28.94 -46.53
CA THR A 438 -4.22 28.88 -46.21
C THR A 438 -3.95 29.44 -44.81
N VAL A 439 -4.63 30.53 -44.43
CA VAL A 439 -4.49 31.14 -43.10
C VAL A 439 -4.95 30.19 -41.99
N VAL A 440 -6.07 29.51 -42.17
CA VAL A 440 -6.59 28.54 -41.18
C VAL A 440 -5.71 27.29 -41.08
N VAL A 441 -5.20 26.76 -42.19
CA VAL A 441 -4.29 25.60 -42.16
C VAL A 441 -2.97 25.96 -41.45
N ARG A 442 -2.39 27.12 -41.73
CA ARG A 442 -1.15 27.61 -41.08
C ARG A 442 -1.36 27.94 -39.59
N ALA A 443 -2.57 28.34 -39.21
CA ALA A 443 -2.97 28.54 -37.81
C ALA A 443 -2.91 27.24 -37.00
N LEU A 444 -3.51 26.18 -37.56
CA LEU A 444 -3.61 24.88 -36.93
C LEU A 444 -2.23 24.20 -36.83
N ASP A 445 -1.37 24.41 -37.83
CA ASP A 445 0.03 23.95 -37.87
C ASP A 445 0.87 24.53 -36.71
N LEU A 446 0.73 25.83 -36.42
CA LEU A 446 1.46 26.46 -35.31
C LEU A 446 1.04 25.92 -33.93
N ILE A 447 -0.24 25.55 -33.78
CA ILE A 447 -0.76 24.95 -32.55
C ILE A 447 -0.28 23.50 -32.39
N THR A 448 -0.25 22.72 -33.46
CA THR A 448 0.18 21.30 -33.43
C THR A 448 1.68 21.14 -33.19
N ILE A 449 2.51 22.10 -33.64
CA ILE A 449 3.95 22.13 -33.34
C ILE A 449 4.23 22.30 -31.84
N VAL A 450 3.44 23.14 -31.17
CA VAL A 450 3.66 23.48 -29.75
C VAL A 450 3.21 22.36 -28.81
N VAL A 451 2.19 21.60 -29.19
CA VAL A 451 1.70 20.45 -28.40
C VAL A 451 1.86 19.17 -29.21
N PRO A 452 3.04 18.51 -29.12
CA PRO A 452 3.26 17.27 -29.85
C PRO A 452 2.27 16.20 -29.40
N PRO A 453 1.61 15.48 -30.32
CA PRO A 453 0.72 14.37 -29.98
C PRO A 453 1.47 13.24 -29.25
N ALA A 454 2.79 13.14 -29.45
CA ALA A 454 3.65 12.17 -28.76
C ALA A 454 3.91 12.51 -27.28
N LEU A 455 3.60 13.73 -26.81
CA LEU A 455 3.96 14.18 -25.46
C LEU A 455 3.36 13.29 -24.36
N PRO A 456 2.06 12.93 -24.36
CA PRO A 456 1.49 12.02 -23.36
C PRO A 456 2.14 10.63 -23.39
N ALA A 457 2.43 10.09 -24.58
CA ALA A 457 3.09 8.80 -24.75
C ALA A 457 4.54 8.83 -24.20
N THR A 458 5.27 9.93 -24.39
CA THR A 458 6.64 10.03 -23.85
C THR A 458 6.70 9.98 -22.32
N LEU A 459 5.63 10.42 -21.65
CA LEU A 459 5.53 10.39 -20.18
C LEU A 459 5.31 8.98 -19.62
N THR A 460 4.87 8.02 -20.45
CA THR A 460 4.57 6.64 -20.03
C THR A 460 5.62 5.62 -20.51
N ILE A 461 6.45 5.96 -21.50
CA ILE A 461 7.52 5.07 -22.00
C ILE A 461 8.50 4.71 -20.86
N GLY A 462 8.91 5.68 -20.04
CA GLY A 462 9.82 5.45 -18.93
C GLY A 462 9.27 4.47 -17.90
N THR A 463 7.97 4.57 -17.59
CA THR A 463 7.28 3.66 -16.67
C THR A 463 7.10 2.26 -17.27
N ASN A 464 6.79 2.16 -18.56
CA ASN A 464 6.60 0.86 -19.22
C ASN A 464 7.89 0.02 -19.26
N PHE A 465 9.04 0.65 -19.50
CA PHE A 465 10.33 -0.04 -19.41
C PHE A 465 10.68 -0.47 -17.98
N ALA A 466 10.35 0.34 -16.98
CA ALA A 466 10.52 -0.02 -15.58
C ALA A 466 9.62 -1.19 -15.20
N LEU A 467 8.35 -1.20 -15.61
CA LEU A 467 7.41 -2.31 -15.42
C LEU A 467 7.93 -3.62 -16.03
N ALA A 468 8.48 -3.55 -17.25
CA ALA A 468 9.06 -4.72 -17.90
C ALA A 468 10.27 -5.28 -17.13
N ARG A 469 11.09 -4.42 -16.50
CA ARG A 469 12.22 -4.84 -15.66
C ARG A 469 11.76 -5.41 -14.31
N LEU A 470 10.82 -4.74 -13.63
CA LEU A 470 10.22 -5.21 -12.38
C LEU A 470 9.57 -6.59 -12.57
N LYS A 471 8.85 -6.80 -13.68
CA LYS A 471 8.25 -8.10 -14.00
C LYS A 471 9.29 -9.22 -14.14
N LYS A 472 10.48 -8.93 -14.69
CA LYS A 472 11.58 -9.93 -14.76
C LYS A 472 12.11 -10.31 -13.38
N GLN A 473 12.00 -9.41 -12.41
CA GLN A 473 12.35 -9.63 -11.01
C GLN A 473 11.17 -10.16 -10.17
N GLN A 474 10.10 -10.66 -10.80
CA GLN A 474 8.89 -11.16 -10.14
C GLN A 474 8.12 -10.12 -9.31
N ILE A 475 8.30 -8.83 -9.61
CA ILE A 475 7.51 -7.74 -9.03
C ILE A 475 6.47 -7.29 -10.06
N PHE A 476 5.21 -7.56 -9.76
CA PHE A 476 4.07 -7.21 -10.58
C PHE A 476 3.48 -5.88 -10.12
N CYS A 477 3.02 -5.07 -11.06
CA CYS A 477 2.42 -3.78 -10.76
C CYS A 477 1.09 -3.66 -11.50
N ILE A 478 0.06 -3.27 -10.76
CA ILE A 478 -1.29 -3.06 -11.27
C ILE A 478 -1.46 -1.62 -11.76
N SER A 479 -0.80 -0.66 -11.11
CA SER A 479 -0.91 0.78 -11.40
C SER A 479 0.42 1.39 -11.86
N PRO A 480 0.67 1.51 -13.18
CA PRO A 480 1.91 2.05 -13.74
C PRO A 480 2.34 3.42 -13.18
N GLN A 481 1.37 4.28 -12.88
CA GLN A 481 1.63 5.64 -12.40
C GLN A 481 2.34 5.65 -11.04
N ARG A 482 2.11 4.64 -10.19
CA ARG A 482 2.72 4.54 -8.86
C ARG A 482 4.20 4.16 -8.90
N VAL A 483 4.73 3.68 -10.03
CA VAL A 483 6.17 3.39 -10.21
C VAL A 483 7.01 4.66 -10.00
N ASN A 484 6.57 5.79 -10.56
CA ASN A 484 7.26 7.07 -10.40
C ASN A 484 7.16 7.63 -8.97
N VAL A 485 6.08 7.27 -8.25
CA VAL A 485 5.88 7.64 -6.84
C VAL A 485 6.82 6.83 -5.94
N GLY A 486 7.08 5.56 -6.26
CA GLY A 486 8.07 4.71 -5.59
C GLY A 486 9.48 5.31 -5.54
N GLY A 487 9.86 6.13 -6.54
CA GLY A 487 11.14 6.83 -6.54
C GLY A 487 11.25 7.97 -5.52
N LYS A 488 10.14 8.44 -4.94
CA LYS A 488 10.05 9.59 -4.03
C LYS A 488 9.70 9.22 -2.59
N LEU A 489 9.68 7.92 -2.27
CA LEU A 489 9.42 7.46 -0.91
C LEU A 489 10.35 8.14 0.09
N ASP A 490 9.76 8.64 1.18
CA ASP A 490 10.46 9.30 2.29
C ASP A 490 10.45 8.41 3.54
N VAL A 491 9.35 7.66 3.74
CA VAL A 491 9.16 6.71 4.84
C VAL A 491 8.58 5.39 4.30
N VAL A 492 9.05 4.27 4.84
CA VAL A 492 8.51 2.94 4.55
C VAL A 492 8.08 2.27 5.86
N CYS A 493 6.81 1.94 5.94
CA CYS A 493 6.22 1.15 7.02
C CYS A 493 6.31 -0.33 6.67
N PHE A 494 6.75 -1.15 7.62
CA PHE A 494 6.85 -2.61 7.48
C PHE A 494 5.97 -3.29 8.52
N ASP A 495 5.18 -4.27 8.09
CA ASP A 495 4.65 -5.25 9.03
C ASP A 495 5.77 -6.15 9.58
N LYS A 496 5.59 -6.71 10.77
CA LYS A 496 6.61 -7.55 11.42
C LYS A 496 6.49 -9.01 11.00
N THR A 497 5.30 -9.60 11.16
CA THR A 497 5.10 -11.05 11.06
C THR A 497 4.92 -11.42 9.60
N GLY A 498 5.66 -12.40 9.09
CA GLY A 498 5.57 -12.81 7.69
C GLY A 498 6.16 -11.81 6.68
N THR A 499 6.38 -10.55 7.08
CA THR A 499 7.14 -9.56 6.31
C THR A 499 8.63 -9.52 6.70
N LEU A 500 8.97 -9.15 7.94
CA LEU A 500 10.35 -9.04 8.43
C LEU A 500 10.88 -10.34 9.04
N THR A 501 10.00 -11.05 9.76
CA THR A 501 10.26 -12.38 10.32
C THR A 501 9.76 -13.44 9.36
N GLU A 502 10.25 -14.66 9.53
CA GLU A 502 9.64 -15.85 8.92
C GLU A 502 8.17 -15.99 9.36
N ASP A 503 7.40 -16.73 8.57
CA ASP A 503 6.01 -17.04 8.88
C ASP A 503 5.92 -18.09 9.99
N GLY A 504 5.21 -17.75 11.07
CA GLY A 504 5.03 -18.61 12.23
C GLY A 504 6.11 -18.46 13.30
N LEU A 505 5.92 -19.18 14.40
CA LEU A 505 6.81 -19.21 15.56
C LEU A 505 7.59 -20.52 15.57
N ASP A 506 8.92 -20.46 15.58
CA ASP A 506 9.76 -21.66 15.72
C ASP A 506 10.01 -21.97 17.20
N VAL A 507 10.14 -23.25 17.53
CA VAL A 507 10.46 -23.70 18.89
C VAL A 507 11.96 -23.53 19.13
N LEU A 508 12.35 -22.55 19.94
CA LEU A 508 13.74 -22.37 20.39
C LEU A 508 14.17 -23.54 21.27
N GLY A 509 13.26 -24.00 22.14
CA GLY A 509 13.48 -25.17 22.97
C GLY A 509 12.57 -25.26 24.20
N ILE A 510 12.80 -26.31 24.98
CA ILE A 510 12.02 -26.64 26.19
C ILE A 510 12.88 -26.45 27.44
N ARG A 511 12.28 -25.90 28.50
CA ARG A 511 12.85 -25.89 29.86
C ARG A 511 11.94 -26.59 30.84
N THR A 512 12.45 -27.58 31.55
CA THR A 512 11.68 -28.35 32.54
C THR A 512 11.96 -27.84 33.96
N ALA A 513 10.95 -27.96 34.83
CA ALA A 513 11.06 -27.63 36.25
C ALA A 513 11.55 -28.85 37.04
N SER A 514 12.82 -28.84 37.44
CA SER A 514 13.41 -29.90 38.26
C SER A 514 12.93 -29.81 39.72
N LYS A 515 13.00 -30.95 40.43
CA LYS A 515 12.61 -31.06 41.84
C LYS A 515 13.40 -30.16 42.79
N ASN A 516 14.61 -29.74 42.40
CA ASN A 516 15.42 -28.78 43.17
C ASN A 516 14.92 -27.32 43.09
N LYS A 517 13.71 -27.10 42.55
CA LYS A 517 13.13 -25.77 42.30
C LYS A 517 14.05 -24.91 41.42
N SER A 518 14.69 -25.52 40.45
CA SER A 518 15.49 -24.85 39.42
C SER A 518 15.00 -25.27 38.04
N PHE A 519 15.11 -24.36 37.08
CA PHE A 519 14.90 -24.68 35.68
C PHE A 519 16.11 -25.44 35.11
N SER A 520 15.86 -26.33 34.16
CA SER A 520 16.91 -26.93 33.34
C SER A 520 17.52 -25.92 32.38
N ASP A 521 18.63 -26.32 31.74
CA ASP A 521 19.08 -25.68 30.50
C ASP A 521 18.01 -25.80 29.41
N ILE A 522 18.11 -24.93 28.39
CA ILE A 522 17.20 -25.00 27.24
C ILE A 522 17.63 -26.16 26.34
N PHE A 523 16.70 -27.05 26.03
CA PHE A 523 16.93 -28.16 25.12
C PHE A 523 16.28 -27.88 23.77
N SER A 524 17.09 -27.82 22.72
CA SER A 524 16.63 -27.56 21.34
C SER A 524 16.18 -28.83 20.60
N ASP A 525 16.48 -30.02 21.13
CA ASP A 525 15.97 -31.30 20.63
C ASP A 525 15.28 -32.08 21.77
N PRO A 526 14.03 -32.57 21.59
CA PRO A 526 13.37 -33.42 22.58
C PRO A 526 14.18 -34.69 22.95
N ARG A 527 15.02 -35.18 22.03
CA ARG A 527 15.86 -36.37 22.27
C ARG A 527 16.96 -36.07 23.28
N GLU A 528 17.54 -34.88 23.22
CA GLU A 528 18.54 -34.42 24.19
C GLU A 528 17.93 -34.26 25.57
N LEU A 529 16.69 -33.75 25.66
CA LEU A 529 15.95 -33.65 26.92
C LEU A 529 15.78 -35.04 27.57
N ILE A 530 15.35 -36.05 26.79
CA ILE A 530 15.16 -37.41 27.30
C ILE A 530 16.51 -38.06 27.65
N ALA A 531 17.55 -37.85 26.84
CA ALA A 531 18.89 -38.37 27.12
C ALA A 531 19.50 -37.74 28.38
N ALA A 532 19.31 -36.44 28.59
CA ALA A 532 19.74 -35.72 29.79
C ALA A 532 18.96 -36.18 31.03
N ALA A 533 17.64 -36.37 30.92
CA ALA A 533 16.82 -36.94 31.99
C ALA A 533 17.20 -38.39 32.32
N ARG A 534 17.74 -39.15 31.36
CA ARG A 534 18.25 -40.53 31.56
C ARG A 534 19.66 -40.58 32.17
N SER A 535 20.51 -39.57 31.95
CA SER A 535 21.91 -39.57 32.38
C SER A 535 22.12 -39.04 33.80
N GLN A 536 21.25 -38.14 34.28
CA GLN A 536 21.26 -37.70 35.67
C GLN A 536 20.69 -38.80 36.58
N GLN A 537 21.52 -39.36 37.46
CA GLN A 537 21.20 -40.46 38.41
C GLN A 537 20.12 -40.14 39.47
N ASN A 538 19.27 -39.12 39.30
CA ASN A 538 18.29 -38.69 40.30
C ASN A 538 16.83 -38.78 39.81
N THR A 539 16.09 -39.70 40.42
CA THR A 539 14.61 -39.79 40.56
C THR A 539 13.77 -40.03 39.30
N GLU A 540 13.04 -41.15 39.31
CA GLU A 540 11.99 -41.58 38.35
C GLU A 540 10.98 -40.45 37.99
N LEU A 541 10.76 -39.50 38.91
CA LEU A 541 9.86 -38.35 38.78
C LEU A 541 10.31 -37.25 37.78
N ASP A 542 11.60 -37.02 37.59
CA ASP A 542 12.08 -35.98 36.64
C ASP A 542 12.04 -36.48 35.19
N TYR A 543 12.14 -37.81 35.00
CA TYR A 543 11.86 -38.47 33.72
C TYR A 543 10.37 -38.36 33.37
N ASP A 544 9.47 -38.62 34.32
CA ASP A 544 8.03 -38.52 34.10
C ASP A 544 7.59 -37.11 33.69
N LYS A 545 8.11 -36.05 34.33
CA LYS A 545 7.84 -34.65 33.93
C LYS A 545 8.34 -34.32 32.53
N SER A 546 9.55 -34.77 32.19
CA SER A 546 10.15 -34.53 30.87
C SER A 546 9.44 -35.30 29.77
N ARG A 547 8.87 -36.46 30.09
CA ARG A 547 7.97 -37.20 29.20
C ARG A 547 6.62 -36.49 29.05
N ASP A 548 6.03 -36.05 30.15
CA ASP A 548 4.70 -35.43 30.18
C ASP A 548 4.65 -34.09 29.43
N ILE A 549 5.75 -33.31 29.40
CA ILE A 549 5.80 -32.07 28.60
C ILE A 549 5.78 -32.36 27.10
N ILE A 550 6.48 -33.41 26.64
CA ILE A 550 6.44 -33.85 25.24
C ILE A 550 5.07 -34.44 24.90
N CYS A 551 4.47 -35.23 25.81
CA CYS A 551 3.10 -35.73 25.64
C CYS A 551 2.08 -34.57 25.57
N THR A 552 2.30 -33.50 26.34
CA THR A 552 1.48 -32.28 26.28
C THR A 552 1.58 -31.64 24.89
N MET A 553 2.80 -31.49 24.34
CA MET A 553 3.02 -30.96 22.99
C MET A 553 2.37 -31.83 21.90
N ALA A 554 2.45 -33.16 22.04
CA ALA A 554 1.94 -34.11 21.06
C ALA A 554 0.41 -34.33 21.10
N THR A 555 -0.29 -33.91 22.16
CA THR A 555 -1.73 -34.20 22.32
C THR A 555 -2.60 -32.98 22.63
N CYS A 556 -2.02 -31.94 23.25
CA CYS A 556 -2.75 -30.74 23.63
C CYS A 556 -2.79 -29.75 22.46
N HIS A 557 -3.51 -30.08 21.39
CA HIS A 557 -3.64 -29.24 20.20
C HIS A 557 -5.00 -29.40 19.51
N SER A 558 -5.34 -28.48 18.61
CA SER A 558 -6.54 -28.57 17.77
C SER A 558 -6.29 -29.02 16.33
N LEU A 559 -5.12 -29.61 16.05
CA LEU A 559 -4.76 -30.13 14.72
C LEU A 559 -5.73 -31.22 14.23
N ARG A 560 -5.95 -31.24 12.92
CA ARG A 560 -6.73 -32.24 12.17
C ARG A 560 -5.90 -32.76 11.00
N VAL A 561 -6.20 -33.95 10.51
CA VAL A 561 -5.52 -34.52 9.34
C VAL A 561 -6.50 -34.56 8.18
N VAL A 562 -6.21 -33.82 7.11
CA VAL A 562 -7.00 -33.86 5.87
C VAL A 562 -6.06 -34.20 4.73
N ASP A 563 -6.40 -35.22 3.95
CA ASP A 563 -5.60 -35.70 2.82
C ASP A 563 -4.13 -36.04 3.13
N GLY A 564 -3.83 -36.36 4.40
CA GLY A 564 -2.48 -36.70 4.88
C GLY A 564 -1.66 -35.50 5.37
N GLU A 565 -2.19 -34.27 5.30
CA GLU A 565 -1.54 -33.07 5.82
C GLU A 565 -2.14 -32.65 7.17
N LEU A 566 -1.28 -32.12 8.05
CA LEU A 566 -1.68 -31.55 9.34
C LEU A 566 -2.22 -30.14 9.13
N LEU A 567 -3.45 -29.90 9.58
CA LEU A 567 -4.15 -28.63 9.49
C LEU A 567 -4.54 -28.14 10.89
N GLY A 568 -4.21 -26.90 11.21
CA GLY A 568 -4.61 -26.24 12.45
C GLY A 568 -3.82 -24.95 12.66
N ASP A 569 -3.82 -24.47 13.89
CA ASP A 569 -3.01 -23.34 14.35
C ASP A 569 -1.52 -23.67 14.11
N PRO A 570 -0.78 -22.92 13.28
CA PRO A 570 0.59 -23.30 12.95
C PRO A 570 1.58 -23.29 14.14
N LEU A 571 1.29 -22.63 15.26
CA LEU A 571 2.01 -22.78 16.52
C LEU A 571 1.86 -24.22 17.01
N ASP A 572 0.65 -24.77 16.93
CA ASP A 572 0.38 -26.16 17.25
C ASP A 572 1.07 -27.11 16.26
N ILE A 573 1.14 -26.75 14.97
CA ILE A 573 1.88 -27.53 13.95
C ILE A 573 3.36 -27.58 14.30
N ARG A 574 4.01 -26.43 14.51
CA ARG A 574 5.45 -26.36 14.84
C ARG A 574 5.76 -27.06 16.17
N MET A 575 4.89 -26.89 17.16
CA MET A 575 4.99 -27.60 18.44
C MET A 575 4.88 -29.13 18.25
N PHE A 576 3.97 -29.60 17.39
CA PHE A 576 3.80 -31.02 17.09
C PHE A 576 4.96 -31.59 16.27
N GLU A 577 5.38 -30.92 15.21
CA GLU A 577 6.54 -31.27 14.37
C GLU A 577 7.82 -31.36 15.19
N PHE A 578 8.02 -30.43 16.14
CA PHE A 578 9.16 -30.44 17.06
C PHE A 578 9.25 -31.77 17.84
N THR A 579 8.13 -32.39 18.19
CA THR A 579 8.14 -33.69 18.90
C THR A 579 8.54 -34.87 18.01
N GLY A 580 8.33 -34.79 16.70
CA GLY A 580 8.50 -35.89 15.76
C GLY A 580 7.49 -37.04 15.91
N TRP A 581 6.34 -36.79 16.55
CA TRP A 581 5.24 -37.76 16.69
C TRP A 581 4.37 -37.79 15.42
N THR A 582 3.56 -38.84 15.26
CA THR A 582 2.56 -38.96 14.19
C THR A 582 1.14 -38.91 14.77
N PHE A 583 0.23 -38.20 14.10
CA PHE A 583 -1.15 -38.00 14.54
C PHE A 583 -2.12 -38.67 13.58
N GLU A 584 -2.99 -39.52 14.12
CA GLU A 584 -4.07 -40.19 13.39
C GLU A 584 -5.41 -39.67 13.92
N GLU A 585 -6.19 -39.01 13.06
CA GLU A 585 -7.51 -38.50 13.44
C GLU A 585 -8.50 -39.65 13.59
N GLY A 586 -9.21 -39.67 14.73
CA GLY A 586 -10.27 -40.62 15.01
C GLY A 586 -11.49 -40.31 14.16
N GLY A 587 -11.63 -41.01 13.03
CA GLY A 587 -12.78 -40.91 12.13
C GLY A 587 -13.44 -42.27 11.92
N ASN A 588 -14.78 -42.26 11.78
CA ASN A 588 -15.65 -43.41 11.42
C ASN A 588 -15.38 -44.01 10.02
N THR A 589 -14.16 -43.89 9.51
CA THR A 589 -13.76 -44.32 8.19
C THR A 589 -13.05 -45.67 8.34
N GLN A 590 -13.67 -46.72 7.76
CA GLN A 590 -13.27 -48.13 7.70
C GLN A 590 -13.91 -49.13 8.69
N ALA A 591 -15.22 -48.99 8.96
CA ALA A 591 -16.04 -50.08 9.50
C ALA A 591 -16.90 -50.80 8.43
N GLU A 592 -16.41 -50.93 7.19
CA GLU A 592 -17.10 -51.72 6.14
C GLU A 592 -16.33 -52.97 5.68
N GLN A 593 -15.16 -53.28 6.23
CA GLN A 593 -14.44 -54.53 5.90
C GLN A 593 -13.76 -55.16 7.11
N GLN A 594 -14.54 -55.55 8.13
CA GLN A 594 -14.36 -56.81 8.86
C GLN A 594 -15.44 -56.93 9.93
N GLY A 595 -16.21 -58.02 9.87
CA GLY A 595 -17.28 -58.30 10.81
C GLY A 595 -16.74 -58.45 12.24
N SER A 596 -17.07 -57.48 13.09
CA SER A 596 -16.98 -57.61 14.54
C SER A 596 -18.20 -56.91 15.14
N SER A 597 -19.20 -57.71 15.48
CA SER A 597 -20.37 -57.30 16.24
C SER A 597 -19.97 -57.01 17.68
N ASN A 598 -19.69 -55.74 17.99
CA ASN A 598 -19.86 -55.12 19.31
C ASN A 598 -19.88 -53.59 19.12
N GLY A 599 -20.73 -52.91 19.89
CA GLY A 599 -21.38 -51.65 19.52
C GLY A 599 -20.50 -50.41 19.31
N ASP A 600 -21.17 -49.34 18.84
CA ASP A 600 -20.69 -47.97 18.60
C ASP A 600 -19.47 -47.56 19.44
N THR A 601 -18.28 -47.94 19.01
CA THR A 601 -17.03 -47.55 19.66
C THR A 601 -16.43 -46.44 18.82
N ILE A 602 -16.68 -45.20 19.22
CA ILE A 602 -16.02 -44.01 18.65
C ILE A 602 -14.51 -44.22 18.84
N ILE A 603 -13.76 -44.33 17.75
CA ILE A 603 -12.30 -44.43 17.78
C ILE A 603 -11.77 -43.02 18.09
N PRO A 604 -11.11 -42.79 19.26
CA PRO A 604 -10.53 -41.49 19.57
C PRO A 604 -9.33 -41.21 18.66
N SER A 605 -9.00 -39.94 18.45
CA SER A 605 -7.75 -39.57 17.75
C SER A 605 -6.55 -40.05 18.55
N VAL A 606 -5.55 -40.60 17.86
CA VAL A 606 -4.39 -41.25 18.47
C VAL A 606 -3.11 -40.54 18.05
N ALA A 607 -2.26 -40.20 19.02
CA ALA A 607 -0.90 -39.73 18.79
C ALA A 607 0.09 -40.86 19.07
N ARG A 608 1.01 -41.12 18.14
CA ARG A 608 2.04 -42.19 18.21
C ARG A 608 3.45 -41.58 18.22
N PRO A 609 4.37 -42.08 19.07
CA PRO A 609 5.75 -41.62 19.11
C PRO A 609 6.57 -42.22 17.94
N PRO A 610 7.70 -41.60 17.58
CA PRO A 610 8.60 -42.13 16.56
C PRO A 610 9.25 -43.45 16.99
N ASN A 611 9.55 -44.34 16.03
CA ASN A 611 10.08 -45.69 16.27
C ASN A 611 11.35 -45.77 17.14
N SER A 612 12.11 -44.68 17.30
CA SER A 612 13.28 -44.61 18.18
C SER A 612 12.95 -44.41 19.67
N TRP A 613 11.69 -44.17 20.03
CA TRP A 613 11.18 -44.07 21.40
C TRP A 613 10.81 -45.45 21.95
N HIS A 614 11.80 -46.31 22.18
CA HIS A 614 11.57 -47.54 22.95
C HIS A 614 11.72 -47.25 24.45
N ASP A 615 10.60 -47.42 25.18
CA ASP A 615 10.55 -47.42 26.63
C ASP A 615 10.94 -48.83 27.12
N PHE A 616 12.02 -48.96 27.91
CA PHE A 616 12.48 -50.25 28.46
C PHE A 616 11.70 -50.67 29.72
N LYS A 617 10.46 -50.20 29.92
CA LYS A 617 9.58 -50.80 30.93
C LYS A 617 9.10 -52.15 30.39
N LYS A 618 9.43 -53.22 31.12
CA LYS A 618 9.11 -54.62 30.81
C LYS A 618 7.63 -54.79 30.40
N ASP A 619 7.44 -55.50 29.29
CA ASP A 619 6.19 -56.09 28.76
C ASP A 619 5.05 -55.18 28.25
N GLN A 620 4.91 -55.20 26.92
CA GLN A 620 3.66 -55.38 26.15
C GLN A 620 2.71 -54.24 25.72
N THR A 621 3.00 -52.94 25.89
CA THR A 621 2.16 -51.92 25.20
C THR A 621 2.96 -50.82 24.51
N PRO A 622 2.79 -50.59 23.19
CA PRO A 622 3.32 -49.39 22.55
C PRO A 622 2.71 -48.16 23.22
N LEU A 623 3.54 -47.11 23.44
CA LEU A 623 3.11 -45.84 24.02
C LEU A 623 2.20 -45.11 23.02
N GLU A 624 0.93 -45.50 22.94
CA GLU A 624 -0.09 -44.84 22.12
C GLU A 624 -0.96 -43.99 23.04
N LEU A 625 -1.23 -42.75 22.64
CA LEU A 625 -2.02 -41.80 23.42
C LEU A 625 -3.34 -41.50 22.70
N GLY A 626 -4.46 -41.94 23.27
CA GLY A 626 -5.80 -41.65 22.78
C GLY A 626 -6.37 -40.38 23.41
N ILE A 627 -6.75 -39.41 22.57
CA ILE A 627 -7.40 -38.15 22.99
C ILE A 627 -8.88 -38.42 23.22
N LEU A 628 -9.33 -38.35 24.48
CA LEU A 628 -10.71 -38.67 24.85
C LEU A 628 -11.62 -37.43 24.84
N ARG A 629 -11.08 -36.27 25.23
CA ARG A 629 -11.79 -35.00 25.25
C ARG A 629 -10.81 -33.83 25.17
N SER A 630 -11.14 -32.84 24.35
CA SER A 630 -10.42 -31.57 24.26
C SER A 630 -11.30 -30.42 24.73
N PHE A 631 -10.69 -29.47 25.41
CA PHE A 631 -11.28 -28.21 25.80
C PHE A 631 -10.55 -27.11 25.01
N GLU A 632 -11.25 -26.55 24.03
CA GLU A 632 -10.68 -25.57 23.09
C GLU A 632 -10.13 -24.32 23.79
N PHE A 633 -9.17 -23.66 23.14
CA PHE A 633 -8.62 -22.41 23.65
C PHE A 633 -9.72 -21.36 23.82
N VAL A 634 -9.71 -20.68 24.97
CA VAL A 634 -10.66 -19.60 25.26
C VAL A 634 -9.89 -18.35 25.68
N SER A 635 -10.08 -17.25 24.94
CA SER A 635 -9.25 -16.05 25.03
C SER A 635 -9.21 -15.40 26.41
N HIS A 636 -10.31 -15.40 27.17
CA HIS A 636 -10.29 -14.84 28.53
C HIS A 636 -9.55 -15.73 29.55
N LEU A 637 -9.51 -17.05 29.32
CA LEU A 637 -8.76 -18.00 30.17
C LEU A 637 -7.31 -18.18 29.71
N ARG A 638 -7.01 -17.85 28.44
CA ARG A 638 -5.68 -17.91 27.81
C ARG A 638 -4.99 -19.29 27.93
N ARG A 639 -5.76 -20.36 27.83
CA ARG A 639 -5.29 -21.75 27.96
C ARG A 639 -6.19 -22.75 27.24
N THR A 640 -5.65 -23.93 26.98
CA THR A 640 -6.32 -25.11 26.41
C THR A 640 -5.94 -26.36 27.20
N SER A 641 -6.85 -27.33 27.26
CA SER A 641 -6.67 -28.55 28.05
C SER A 641 -7.20 -29.79 27.33
N VAL A 642 -6.54 -30.93 27.53
CA VAL A 642 -6.95 -32.21 26.94
C VAL A 642 -6.91 -33.32 27.97
N VAL A 643 -7.82 -34.27 27.83
CA VAL A 643 -7.87 -35.50 28.63
C VAL A 643 -7.47 -36.66 27.73
N VAL A 644 -6.36 -37.30 28.10
CA VAL A 644 -5.69 -38.32 27.30
C VAL A 644 -5.61 -39.61 28.11
N ARG A 645 -5.73 -40.74 27.42
CA ARG A 645 -5.49 -42.07 28.00
C ARG A 645 -4.45 -42.82 27.19
N GLN A 646 -3.48 -43.38 27.89
CA GLN A 646 -2.53 -44.31 27.32
C GLN A 646 -3.20 -45.67 27.08
N PHE A 647 -3.01 -46.26 25.91
CA PHE A 647 -3.54 -47.59 25.61
C PHE A 647 -2.91 -48.64 26.55
N GLY A 648 -3.77 -49.43 27.22
CA GLY A 648 -3.36 -50.40 28.24
C GLY A 648 -3.47 -49.91 29.69
N GLU A 649 -3.63 -48.60 29.93
CA GLU A 649 -3.86 -48.05 31.27
C GLU A 649 -5.33 -47.70 31.54
N ASN A 650 -5.77 -47.94 32.78
CA ASN A 650 -7.10 -47.53 33.27
C ASN A 650 -7.15 -46.06 33.72
N GLY A 651 -5.99 -45.43 33.90
CA GLY A 651 -5.86 -44.02 34.26
C GLY A 651 -6.16 -43.07 33.10
N ALA A 652 -6.19 -41.78 33.39
CA ALA A 652 -6.20 -40.71 32.39
C ALA A 652 -5.34 -39.54 32.85
N SER A 653 -4.56 -38.98 31.93
CA SER A 653 -3.78 -37.76 32.15
C SER A 653 -4.55 -36.56 31.64
N VAL A 654 -4.54 -35.47 32.40
CA VAL A 654 -4.98 -34.16 31.95
C VAL A 654 -3.74 -33.33 31.65
N PHE A 655 -3.63 -32.87 30.40
CA PHE A 655 -2.56 -31.99 29.94
C PHE A 655 -3.11 -30.61 29.66
N VAL A 656 -2.42 -29.57 30.12
CA VAL A 656 -2.84 -28.17 29.95
C VAL A 656 -1.66 -27.36 29.43
N LYS A 657 -1.91 -26.54 28.41
CA LYS A 657 -0.95 -25.53 27.94
C LYS A 657 -1.61 -24.16 27.88
N GLY A 658 -0.85 -23.10 28.14
CA GLY A 658 -1.39 -21.74 28.14
C GLY A 658 -0.40 -20.68 28.60
N ALA A 659 -0.93 -19.48 28.83
CA ALA A 659 -0.14 -18.35 29.32
C ALA A 659 0.49 -18.65 30.69
N PRO A 660 1.78 -18.31 30.92
CA PRO A 660 2.47 -18.53 32.18
C PRO A 660 1.76 -17.94 33.41
N GLU A 661 1.12 -16.77 33.29
CA GLU A 661 0.42 -16.16 34.43
C GLU A 661 -0.79 -17.01 34.87
N CYS A 662 -1.57 -17.50 33.91
CA CYS A 662 -2.77 -18.32 34.18
C CYS A 662 -2.43 -19.67 34.82
N MET A 663 -1.21 -20.17 34.65
CA MET A 663 -0.78 -21.45 35.22
C MET A 663 -0.62 -21.36 36.75
N ARG A 664 -0.38 -20.17 37.31
CA ARG A 664 -0.25 -19.98 38.76
C ARG A 664 -1.53 -20.31 39.50
N ASP A 665 -2.68 -19.96 38.91
CA ASP A 665 -3.98 -20.12 39.55
C ASP A 665 -4.44 -21.59 39.59
N ILE A 666 -3.92 -22.42 38.68
CA ILE A 666 -4.38 -23.81 38.49
C ILE A 666 -3.34 -24.87 38.90
N CYS A 667 -2.07 -24.48 39.04
CA CYS A 667 -0.99 -25.36 39.47
C CYS A 667 -0.76 -25.31 40.99
N HIS A 668 -0.20 -26.38 41.55
CA HIS A 668 0.27 -26.38 42.93
C HIS A 668 1.45 -25.42 43.11
N ALA A 669 1.36 -24.50 44.07
CA ALA A 669 2.41 -23.52 44.38
C ALA A 669 3.78 -24.17 44.67
N ASP A 670 3.78 -25.39 45.23
CA ASP A 670 5.01 -26.14 45.53
C ASP A 670 5.77 -26.61 44.28
N THR A 671 5.10 -26.67 43.13
CA THR A 671 5.69 -27.10 41.85
C THR A 671 6.31 -25.96 41.04
N LEU A 672 6.05 -24.70 41.43
CA LEU A 672 6.59 -23.51 40.77
C LEU A 672 8.00 -23.17 41.30
N PRO A 673 9.01 -23.04 40.43
CA PRO A 673 10.34 -22.56 40.84
C PRO A 673 10.30 -21.09 41.33
N PRO A 674 11.12 -20.68 42.31
CA PRO A 674 11.17 -19.30 42.82
C PRO A 674 11.63 -18.28 41.77
N ASN A 675 12.41 -18.70 40.79
CA ASN A 675 12.90 -17.91 39.65
C ASN A 675 11.97 -17.93 38.43
N PHE A 676 10.69 -18.29 38.63
CA PHE A 676 9.67 -18.29 37.58
C PHE A 676 9.47 -16.89 36.96
N ASP A 677 9.27 -15.86 37.78
CA ASP A 677 9.04 -14.47 37.32
C ASP A 677 10.25 -13.90 36.59
N GLU A 678 11.44 -14.11 37.15
CA GLU A 678 12.70 -13.61 36.58
C GLU A 678 12.99 -14.21 35.20
N LEU A 679 12.83 -15.54 35.06
CA LEU A 679 13.07 -16.22 33.79
C LEU A 679 12.00 -15.87 32.75
N LEU A 680 10.74 -15.75 33.16
CA LEU A 680 9.67 -15.28 32.29
C LEU A 680 9.95 -13.85 31.80
N GLY A 681 10.38 -12.96 32.70
CA GLY A 681 10.83 -11.61 32.37
C GLY A 681 11.96 -11.62 31.36
N TYR A 682 13.00 -12.42 31.58
CA TYR A 682 14.15 -12.55 30.67
C TYR A 682 13.74 -12.91 29.23
N TYR A 683 12.86 -13.89 29.05
CA TYR A 683 12.40 -14.31 27.72
C TYR A 683 11.48 -13.28 27.08
N THR A 684 10.52 -12.74 27.84
CA THR A 684 9.54 -11.77 27.33
C THR A 684 10.20 -10.43 26.96
N HIS A 685 11.20 -9.96 27.70
CA HIS A 685 11.98 -8.76 27.37
C HIS A 685 12.80 -8.92 26.08
N ARG A 686 13.25 -10.13 25.79
CA ARG A 686 13.94 -10.45 24.53
C ARG A 686 12.98 -10.78 23.37
N GLY A 687 11.68 -10.68 23.61
CA GLY A 687 10.66 -10.86 22.59
C GLY A 687 10.30 -12.32 22.28
N TYR A 688 10.79 -13.28 23.07
CA TYR A 688 10.39 -14.67 22.95
C TYR A 688 8.96 -14.87 23.46
N ARG A 689 8.22 -15.76 22.80
CA ARG A 689 6.89 -16.16 23.26
C ARG A 689 7.03 -17.40 24.12
N VAL A 690 6.53 -17.33 25.36
CA VAL A 690 6.64 -18.41 26.34
C VAL A 690 5.27 -19.04 26.58
N ILE A 691 5.18 -20.35 26.43
CA ILE A 691 4.00 -21.15 26.80
C ILE A 691 4.37 -22.03 27.98
N ALA A 692 3.52 -22.03 29.00
CA ALA A 692 3.67 -22.89 30.15
C ALA A 692 2.87 -24.19 29.96
N CYS A 693 3.41 -25.29 30.49
CA CYS A 693 2.77 -26.61 30.47
C CYS A 693 2.57 -27.14 31.88
N ALA A 694 1.44 -27.79 32.09
CA ALA A 694 1.08 -28.42 33.35
C ALA A 694 0.33 -29.73 33.10
N ALA A 695 0.49 -30.70 34.01
CA ALA A 695 -0.15 -32.00 33.88
C ALA A 695 -0.62 -32.56 35.22
N LYS A 696 -1.58 -33.47 35.14
CA LYS A 696 -2.10 -34.22 36.27
C LYS A 696 -2.51 -35.62 35.82
N TYR A 697 -2.18 -36.63 36.63
CA TYR A 697 -2.58 -38.01 36.40
C TYR A 697 -3.70 -38.44 37.36
N GLU A 698 -4.77 -39.02 36.82
CA GLU A 698 -5.90 -39.56 37.59
C GLU A 698 -6.00 -41.09 37.38
N PRO A 699 -5.69 -41.92 38.40
CA PRO A 699 -5.53 -43.36 38.25
C PRO A 699 -6.84 -44.15 37.99
N LYS A 700 -8.01 -43.56 38.24
CA LYS A 700 -9.33 -44.21 38.00
C LYS A 700 -10.36 -43.22 37.46
N LEU A 701 -10.40 -43.06 36.13
CA LEU A 701 -11.33 -42.16 35.46
C LEU A 701 -12.25 -42.93 34.49
N SER A 702 -13.55 -43.03 34.78
CA SER A 702 -14.51 -43.69 33.86
C SER A 702 -14.79 -42.83 32.62
N TRP A 703 -15.02 -43.45 31.46
CA TRP A 703 -15.39 -42.77 30.20
C TRP A 703 -16.60 -41.84 30.36
N MET A 704 -17.64 -42.27 31.09
CA MET A 704 -18.82 -41.43 31.35
C MET A 704 -18.51 -40.20 32.21
N LYS A 705 -17.54 -40.32 33.12
CA LYS A 705 -17.09 -39.19 33.94
C LYS A 705 -16.31 -38.18 33.11
N ILE A 706 -15.52 -38.64 32.13
CA ILE A 706 -14.76 -37.79 31.22
C ILE A 706 -15.68 -36.95 30.33
N GLN A 707 -16.74 -37.55 29.78
CA GLN A 707 -17.73 -36.85 28.95
C GLN A 707 -18.59 -35.83 29.73
N LYS A 708 -18.73 -36.00 31.05
CA LYS A 708 -19.46 -35.06 31.93
C LYS A 708 -18.57 -34.09 32.71
N MET A 709 -17.25 -34.25 32.63
CA MET A 709 -16.28 -33.41 33.34
C MET A 709 -16.43 -31.95 32.89
N SER A 710 -16.48 -31.02 33.85
CA SER A 710 -16.44 -29.58 33.55
C SER A 710 -15.00 -29.12 33.35
N ARG A 711 -14.79 -27.98 32.70
CA ARG A 711 -13.45 -27.44 32.45
C ARG A 711 -12.70 -27.15 33.75
N GLU A 712 -13.40 -26.62 34.75
CA GLU A 712 -12.84 -26.24 36.05
C GLU A 712 -12.32 -27.47 36.81
N GLN A 713 -12.99 -28.63 36.65
CA GLN A 713 -12.54 -29.89 37.25
C GLN A 713 -11.28 -30.44 36.59
N ALA A 714 -11.15 -30.27 35.27
CA ALA A 714 -9.96 -30.68 34.53
C ALA A 714 -8.76 -29.76 34.83
N GLU A 715 -9.02 -28.44 34.95
CA GLU A 715 -8.01 -27.40 35.10
C GLU A 715 -7.73 -27.04 36.58
N SER A 716 -7.72 -28.02 37.48
CA SER A 716 -7.45 -27.78 38.91
C SER A 716 -6.49 -28.80 39.52
N GLY A 717 -5.56 -28.30 40.36
CA GLY A 717 -4.59 -29.13 41.07
C GLY A 717 -3.57 -29.78 40.14
N LEU A 718 -3.03 -29.01 39.19
CA LEU A 718 -2.05 -29.49 38.22
C LEU A 718 -0.62 -29.35 38.76
N ASN A 719 0.29 -30.18 38.24
CA ASN A 719 1.73 -30.04 38.49
C ASN A 719 2.35 -29.23 37.35
N PHE A 720 3.08 -28.18 37.68
CA PHE A 720 3.84 -27.42 36.69
C PHE A 720 4.98 -28.27 36.10
N LEU A 721 5.06 -28.32 34.78
CA LEU A 721 6.06 -29.11 34.06
C LEU A 721 7.24 -28.25 33.62
N GLY A 722 6.97 -27.09 33.01
CA GLY A 722 8.01 -26.27 32.39
C GLY A 722 7.49 -25.25 31.37
N PHE A 723 8.42 -24.66 30.64
CA PHE A 723 8.18 -23.70 29.57
C PHE A 723 8.58 -24.26 28.21
N ILE A 724 7.79 -23.92 27.20
CA ILE A 724 8.13 -24.02 25.79
C ILE A 724 8.41 -22.58 25.33
N VAL A 725 9.61 -22.36 24.81
CA VAL A 725 10.05 -21.05 24.36
C VAL A 725 10.04 -21.03 22.84
N PHE A 726 9.33 -20.06 22.28
CA PHE A 726 9.24 -19.82 20.85
C PHE A 726 9.98 -18.54 20.48
N GLU A 727 10.60 -18.54 19.30
CA GLU A 727 11.27 -17.38 18.74
C GLU A 727 10.65 -16.94 17.41
N ASN A 728 10.69 -15.62 17.18
CA ASN A 728 10.31 -15.03 15.91
C ASN A 728 11.60 -14.82 15.10
N LYS A 729 11.93 -15.79 14.25
CA LYS A 729 13.16 -15.75 13.48
C LYS A 729 13.09 -14.70 12.37
N LEU A 730 14.12 -13.86 12.25
CA LEU A 730 14.24 -12.92 11.13
C LEU A 730 14.52 -13.67 9.82
N LYS A 731 14.01 -13.15 8.71
CA LYS A 731 14.45 -13.61 7.38
C LYS A 731 15.89 -13.18 7.14
N ASP A 732 16.69 -14.05 6.53
CA ASP A 732 18.12 -13.81 6.26
C ASP A 732 18.37 -12.52 5.46
N THR A 733 17.42 -12.11 4.62
CA THR A 733 17.51 -10.90 3.78
C THR A 733 17.06 -9.62 4.48
N THR A 734 16.43 -9.70 5.66
CA THR A 734 15.86 -8.53 6.34
C THR A 734 16.92 -7.53 6.79
N THR A 735 17.93 -7.98 7.55
CA THR A 735 19.00 -7.12 8.07
C THR A 735 19.80 -6.38 6.99
N PRO A 736 20.28 -7.03 5.88
CA PRO A 736 21.02 -6.32 4.84
C PRO A 736 20.16 -5.30 4.06
N VAL A 737 18.87 -5.58 3.86
CA VAL A 737 17.96 -4.62 3.20
C VAL A 737 17.67 -3.43 4.12
N MET A 738 17.48 -3.64 5.41
CA MET A 738 17.30 -2.55 6.38
C MET A 738 18.53 -1.65 6.45
N SER A 739 19.75 -2.21 6.42
CA SER A 739 20.97 -1.40 6.34
C SER A 739 21.04 -0.58 5.05
N GLU A 740 20.67 -1.16 3.90
CA GLU A 740 20.64 -0.44 2.61
C GLU A 740 19.65 0.74 2.64
N LEU A 741 18.46 0.56 3.23
CA LEU A 741 17.46 1.62 3.36
C LEU A 741 17.93 2.73 4.29
N ARG A 742 18.60 2.39 5.39
CA ARG A 742 19.19 3.34 6.34
C ARG A 742 20.32 4.15 5.69
N GLU A 743 21.23 3.49 4.96
CA GLU A 743 22.29 4.15 4.18
C GLU A 743 21.72 5.08 3.10
N ALA A 744 20.57 4.72 2.52
CA ALA A 744 19.86 5.55 1.55
C ALA A 744 19.12 6.75 2.18
N GLY A 745 19.16 6.92 3.50
CA GLY A 745 18.49 7.99 4.24
C GLY A 745 16.97 7.88 4.27
N LEU A 746 16.43 6.66 4.11
CA LEU A 746 14.99 6.39 4.16
C LEU A 746 14.58 6.05 5.59
N ARG A 747 13.50 6.68 6.07
CA ARG A 747 12.96 6.36 7.40
C ARG A 747 12.21 5.04 7.33
N THR A 748 12.54 4.11 8.22
CA THR A 748 11.82 2.84 8.37
C THR A 748 10.99 2.87 9.65
N VAL A 749 9.77 2.36 9.59
CA VAL A 749 8.83 2.28 10.71
C VAL A 749 8.27 0.85 10.76
N MET A 750 8.22 0.24 11.94
CA MET A 750 7.57 -1.05 12.14
C MET A 750 6.14 -0.82 12.63
N CYS A 751 5.17 -1.50 12.04
CA CYS A 751 3.77 -1.45 12.43
C CYS A 751 3.22 -2.87 12.56
N THR A 752 2.88 -3.33 13.76
CA THR A 752 2.52 -4.73 14.02
C THR A 752 1.39 -4.88 15.03
N GLY A 753 0.68 -6.01 14.96
CA GLY A 753 -0.28 -6.45 15.98
C GLY A 753 0.37 -7.10 17.20
N ASP A 754 1.68 -7.35 17.17
CA ASP A 754 2.41 -8.04 18.23
C ASP A 754 2.60 -7.20 19.49
N ASN A 755 3.05 -7.85 20.56
CA ASN A 755 3.41 -7.18 21.80
C ASN A 755 4.57 -6.19 21.59
N ILE A 756 4.52 -5.06 22.29
CA ILE A 756 5.47 -3.95 22.14
C ILE A 756 6.91 -4.37 22.43
N LEU A 757 7.16 -5.18 23.45
CA LEU A 757 8.51 -5.66 23.81
C LEU A 757 9.10 -6.57 22.71
N THR A 758 8.28 -7.45 22.14
CA THR A 758 8.68 -8.30 21.02
C THR A 758 9.00 -7.47 19.79
N ALA A 759 8.16 -6.47 19.47
CA ALA A 759 8.38 -5.57 18.36
C ALA A 759 9.70 -4.77 18.52
N ILE A 760 9.98 -4.26 19.73
CA ILE A 760 11.24 -3.56 20.03
C ILE A 760 12.45 -4.48 19.89
N SER A 761 12.36 -5.72 20.38
CA SER A 761 13.45 -6.71 20.25
C SER A 761 13.77 -6.99 18.78
N VAL A 762 12.75 -7.32 17.97
CA VAL A 762 12.89 -7.55 16.52
C VAL A 762 13.41 -6.31 15.81
N ALA A 763 12.95 -5.12 16.19
CA ALA A 763 13.40 -3.85 15.61
C ALA A 763 14.88 -3.56 15.89
N ARG A 764 15.39 -3.94 17.07
CA ARG A 764 16.83 -3.88 17.40
C ARG A 764 17.63 -4.90 16.61
N GLU A 765 17.13 -6.12 16.49
CA GLU A 765 17.81 -7.23 15.80
C GLU A 765 17.94 -6.98 14.28
N CYS A 766 16.90 -6.43 13.64
CA CYS A 766 16.93 -6.10 12.21
C CYS A 766 17.63 -4.78 11.88
N GLY A 767 18.08 -4.03 12.90
CA GLY A 767 18.76 -2.74 12.73
C GLY A 767 17.85 -1.56 12.37
N LEU A 768 16.53 -1.68 12.61
CA LEU A 768 15.57 -0.57 12.49
C LEU A 768 15.76 0.46 13.62
N ILE A 769 16.05 -0.04 14.83
CA ILE A 769 16.49 0.75 15.99
C ILE A 769 17.95 0.40 16.26
N ASP A 770 18.78 1.40 16.53
CA ASP A 770 20.15 1.14 16.95
C ASP A 770 20.16 0.41 18.30
N PRO A 771 20.92 -0.69 18.47
CA PRO A 771 20.88 -1.52 19.69
C PRO A 771 21.19 -0.77 20.99
N ASN A 772 21.95 0.34 20.90
CA ASN A 772 22.34 1.17 22.04
C ASN A 772 21.44 2.41 22.22
N SER A 773 20.45 2.61 21.35
CA SER A 773 19.52 3.75 21.44
C SER A 773 18.44 3.48 22.49
N PRO A 774 18.18 4.42 23.43
CA PRO A 774 17.09 4.28 24.38
C PRO A 774 15.74 4.34 23.65
N VAL A 775 14.85 3.40 24.02
CA VAL A 775 13.48 3.33 23.48
C VAL A 775 12.50 3.68 24.58
N PHE A 776 11.66 4.68 24.34
CA PHE A 776 10.65 5.13 25.30
C PHE A 776 9.27 4.62 24.91
N VAL A 777 8.55 4.10 25.90
CA VAL A 777 7.18 3.59 25.80
C VAL A 777 6.27 4.44 26.69
N PRO A 778 5.15 4.95 26.15
CA PRO A 778 4.17 5.67 26.96
C PRO A 778 3.31 4.72 27.80
N HIS A 779 2.89 5.18 28.97
CA HIS A 779 1.93 4.54 29.86
C HIS A 779 0.94 5.59 30.40
N LEU A 780 -0.33 5.20 30.58
CA LEU A 780 -1.34 6.04 31.22
C LEU A 780 -1.16 5.97 32.74
N SER A 781 -1.16 7.13 33.41
CA SER A 781 -0.91 7.24 34.85
C SER A 781 -1.96 6.58 35.75
N ASP A 782 -3.17 6.30 35.24
CA ASP A 782 -4.27 5.66 35.97
C ASP A 782 -4.77 4.41 35.23
N SER A 783 -4.46 3.24 35.77
CA SER A 783 -4.67 1.94 35.12
C SER A 783 -6.11 1.42 35.14
N ASN A 784 -7.05 2.15 35.76
CA ASN A 784 -8.41 1.66 35.97
C ASN A 784 -9.47 2.18 34.97
N HIS A 785 -9.17 3.20 34.16
CA HIS A 785 -10.12 3.71 33.16
C HIS A 785 -9.41 4.13 31.87
N HIS A 786 -9.37 3.21 30.88
CA HIS A 786 -8.76 3.38 29.56
C HIS A 786 -9.35 4.51 28.67
N LEU A 787 -10.20 5.41 29.21
CA LEU A 787 -10.94 6.41 28.43
C LEU A 787 -11.12 7.77 29.13
N ASP A 788 -10.40 8.07 30.22
CA ASP A 788 -10.53 9.39 30.83
C ASP A 788 -9.78 10.48 30.02
N PRO A 789 -10.45 11.59 29.63
CA PRO A 789 -9.82 12.70 28.91
C PRO A 789 -8.73 13.44 29.70
N SER A 790 -8.66 13.21 31.02
CA SER A 790 -7.71 13.85 31.94
C SER A 790 -6.51 12.97 32.29
N ALA A 791 -6.39 11.78 31.70
CA ALA A 791 -5.24 10.91 31.94
C ALA A 791 -3.95 11.54 31.37
N THR A 792 -2.87 11.53 32.15
CA THR A 792 -1.56 12.05 31.71
C THR A 792 -0.69 10.92 31.18
N LEU A 793 0.09 11.19 30.13
CA LEU A 793 1.02 10.23 29.54
C LEU A 793 2.38 10.30 30.23
N ILE A 794 2.84 9.16 30.75
CA ILE A 794 4.19 9.00 31.31
C ILE A 794 5.02 8.22 30.31
N TRP A 795 6.11 8.80 29.83
CA TRP A 795 7.03 8.14 28.91
C TRP A 795 8.21 7.56 29.69
N GLU A 796 8.38 6.24 29.67
CA GLU A 796 9.43 5.54 30.40
C GLU A 796 10.32 4.76 29.42
N SER A 797 11.62 4.67 29.71
CA SER A 797 12.54 3.85 28.92
C SER A 797 12.37 2.36 29.25
N VAL A 798 12.44 1.52 28.21
CA VAL A 798 12.36 0.06 28.36
C VAL A 798 13.57 -0.52 29.07
N ASP A 799 14.75 0.09 28.92
CA ASP A 799 15.99 -0.41 29.51
C ASP A 799 16.22 0.13 30.94
N ASP A 800 15.73 1.35 31.23
CA ASP A 800 15.84 1.98 32.54
C ASP A 800 14.58 2.81 32.86
N PRO A 801 13.66 2.31 33.69
CA PRO A 801 12.43 3.01 34.05
C PRO A 801 12.63 4.37 34.73
N ALA A 802 13.84 4.68 35.24
CA ALA A 802 14.15 5.98 35.83
C ALA A 802 14.29 7.09 34.77
N SER A 803 14.60 6.73 33.52
CA SER A 803 14.72 7.66 32.41
C SER A 803 13.35 7.95 31.79
N ARG A 804 12.93 9.23 31.81
CA ARG A 804 11.60 9.66 31.36
C ARG A 804 11.64 10.81 30.36
N LEU A 805 10.61 10.92 29.51
CA LEU A 805 10.42 12.08 28.61
C LEU A 805 9.35 13.03 29.16
N ASP A 806 9.49 14.32 28.84
CA ASP A 806 8.48 15.34 29.09
C ASP A 806 7.23 15.10 28.24
N GLU A 807 6.06 15.24 28.85
CA GLU A 807 4.76 14.88 28.27
C GLU A 807 4.45 15.69 26.98
N LYS A 808 4.82 16.98 26.96
CA LYS A 808 4.45 17.89 25.87
C LYS A 808 5.55 18.06 24.84
N THR A 809 6.80 18.14 25.30
CA THR A 809 7.93 18.38 24.41
C THR A 809 8.53 17.09 23.85
N LEU A 810 8.30 15.94 24.52
CA LEU A 810 8.95 14.65 24.27
C LEU A 810 10.48 14.70 24.36
N MET A 811 11.02 15.67 25.10
CA MET A 811 12.45 15.77 25.39
C MET A 811 12.78 15.00 26.67
N PRO A 812 13.98 14.38 26.79
CA PRO A 812 14.33 13.65 28.00
C PRO A 812 14.41 14.58 29.21
N ILE A 813 13.77 14.18 30.31
CA ILE A 813 13.82 14.89 31.60
C ILE A 813 15.16 14.55 32.25
N LEU A 814 16.06 15.53 32.36
CA LEU A 814 17.31 15.35 33.09
C LEU A 814 17.08 15.47 34.59
N ASP A 815 17.52 14.46 35.33
CA ASP A 815 17.70 14.56 36.78
C ASP A 815 19.04 15.29 37.04
N PRO A 816 19.06 16.48 37.67
CA PRO A 816 20.27 17.31 37.80
C PRO A 816 21.38 16.69 38.65
N ALA A 817 21.13 15.54 39.29
CA ALA A 817 22.07 14.88 40.20
C ALA A 817 22.94 13.80 39.52
N THR A 818 22.57 13.27 38.36
CA THR A 818 23.20 12.05 37.81
C THR A 818 23.93 12.22 36.50
N HIS A 819 23.63 13.23 35.67
CA HIS A 819 24.22 13.36 34.32
C HIS A 819 24.83 14.75 34.07
N ASP A 820 26.16 14.81 33.97
CA ASP A 820 26.92 16.01 33.63
C ASP A 820 26.78 16.30 32.12
N VAL A 821 26.13 17.42 31.79
CA VAL A 821 25.80 17.86 30.42
C VAL A 821 27.05 18.36 29.67
N SER A 822 28.19 18.45 30.33
CA SER A 822 29.48 18.88 29.76
C SER A 822 30.15 17.82 28.86
N ILE A 823 29.68 16.56 28.86
CA ILE A 823 30.26 15.46 28.06
C ILE A 823 29.58 15.39 26.67
N PRO A 824 30.30 15.59 25.55
CA PRO A 824 29.73 15.56 24.19
C PRO A 824 29.00 14.26 23.82
N LEU A 825 29.44 13.14 24.39
CA LEU A 825 28.86 11.82 24.18
C LEU A 825 27.43 11.70 24.75
N ASN A 826 27.14 12.34 25.89
CA ASN A 826 25.80 12.37 26.46
C ASN A 826 24.85 13.23 25.61
N ARG A 827 25.33 14.34 25.03
CA ARG A 827 24.56 15.20 24.11
C ARG A 827 24.15 14.48 22.82
N LEU A 828 25.03 13.63 22.29
CA LEU A 828 24.73 12.79 21.11
C LEU A 828 23.66 11.75 21.42
N ASN A 829 23.77 11.06 22.57
CA ASN A 829 22.76 10.11 23.04
C ASN A 829 21.39 10.76 23.34
N MET A 830 21.33 12.03 23.73
CA MET A 830 20.06 12.73 23.97
C MET A 830 19.25 13.00 22.69
N ASN A 831 19.90 13.09 21.52
CA ASN A 831 19.22 13.35 20.24
C ASN A 831 18.82 12.06 19.48
N THR A 832 19.43 10.93 19.84
CA THR A 832 19.19 9.61 19.26
C THR A 832 18.39 8.75 20.23
N TYR A 833 17.09 9.02 20.33
CA TYR A 833 16.13 8.15 21.01
C TYR A 833 14.99 7.81 20.06
N SER A 834 14.31 6.71 20.36
CA SER A 834 13.22 6.18 19.56
C SER A 834 11.96 6.03 20.40
N LEU A 835 10.80 6.22 19.79
CA LEU A 835 9.52 6.01 20.45
C LEU A 835 8.87 4.72 19.96
N ALA A 836 8.33 3.95 20.90
CA ALA A 836 7.49 2.80 20.65
C ALA A 836 6.11 3.02 21.28
N VAL A 837 5.04 2.93 20.49
CA VAL A 837 3.67 3.26 20.91
C VAL A 837 2.75 2.07 20.69
N SER A 838 1.89 1.76 21.65
CA SER A 838 0.87 0.72 21.54
C SER A 838 -0.43 1.26 20.94
N GLY A 839 -1.23 0.40 20.30
CA GLY A 839 -2.48 0.79 19.61
C GLY A 839 -3.49 1.52 20.50
N ASP A 840 -3.67 1.09 21.75
CA ASP A 840 -4.53 1.76 22.73
C ASP A 840 -4.10 3.20 23.03
N ILE A 841 -2.79 3.44 23.15
CA ILE A 841 -2.24 4.77 23.36
C ILE A 841 -2.29 5.59 22.08
N PHE A 842 -2.03 4.97 20.92
CA PHE A 842 -2.16 5.63 19.63
C PHE A 842 -3.60 6.13 19.40
N ARG A 843 -4.60 5.33 19.77
CA ARG A 843 -6.00 5.73 19.71
C ARG A 843 -6.30 6.90 20.65
N TRP A 844 -5.81 6.84 21.89
CA TRP A 844 -5.93 7.96 22.84
C TRP A 844 -5.26 9.24 22.30
N LEU A 845 -4.10 9.12 21.66
CA LEU A 845 -3.39 10.25 21.04
C LEU A 845 -4.17 10.88 19.90
N ILE A 846 -4.91 10.10 19.11
CA ILE A 846 -5.76 10.62 18.04
C ILE A 846 -6.99 11.33 18.59
N ASP A 847 -7.65 10.73 19.59
CA ASP A 847 -8.95 11.20 20.07
C ASP A 847 -8.84 12.37 21.07
N TYR A 848 -7.77 12.42 21.88
CA TYR A 848 -7.65 13.36 23.01
C TYR A 848 -6.39 14.22 23.05
N ALA A 849 -5.28 13.80 22.44
CA ALA A 849 -4.03 14.56 22.56
C ALA A 849 -4.01 15.82 21.67
N THR A 850 -3.16 16.78 22.04
CA THR A 850 -2.91 17.97 21.22
C THR A 850 -2.24 17.58 19.90
N GLU A 851 -2.64 18.21 18.79
CA GLU A 851 -2.06 17.95 17.45
C GLU A 851 -0.53 17.99 17.46
N ASP A 852 0.10 18.91 18.17
CA ASP A 852 1.57 19.02 18.23
C ASP A 852 2.23 17.77 18.82
N VAL A 853 1.65 17.20 19.88
CA VAL A 853 2.18 15.97 20.51
C VAL A 853 2.03 14.80 19.55
N LEU A 854 0.85 14.64 18.93
CA LEU A 854 0.62 13.60 17.92
C LEU A 854 1.62 13.72 16.76
N LYS A 855 1.85 14.93 16.24
CA LYS A 855 2.81 15.16 15.16
C LYS A 855 4.24 14.83 15.56
N ARG A 856 4.67 15.16 16.79
CA ARG A 856 6.01 14.79 17.31
C ARG A 856 6.14 13.27 17.46
N VAL A 857 5.12 12.59 18.00
CA VAL A 857 5.09 11.12 18.09
C VAL A 857 5.17 10.50 16.70
N LEU A 858 4.44 11.00 15.71
CA LEU A 858 4.49 10.51 14.33
C LEU A 858 5.85 10.73 13.65
N VAL A 859 6.62 11.74 14.07
CA VAL A 859 7.95 12.03 13.52
C VAL A 859 9.07 11.19 14.16
N LYS A 860 8.99 10.91 15.47
CA LYS A 860 9.99 10.13 16.23
C LYS A 860 9.62 8.66 16.46
N GLY A 861 8.36 8.28 16.24
CA GLY A 861 7.85 6.92 16.35
C GLY A 861 8.52 5.97 15.37
N GLN A 862 9.15 4.91 15.88
CA GLN A 862 9.75 3.87 15.04
C GLN A 862 8.99 2.55 15.12
N VAL A 863 8.31 2.28 16.23
CA VAL A 863 7.55 1.04 16.44
C VAL A 863 6.14 1.38 16.88
N PHE A 864 5.16 0.88 16.14
CA PHE A 864 3.74 0.92 16.51
C PHE A 864 3.27 -0.53 16.68
N ALA A 865 2.96 -0.92 17.91
CA ALA A 865 2.69 -2.30 18.29
C ALA A 865 1.23 -2.47 18.77
N ARG A 866 0.72 -3.71 18.79
CA ARG A 866 -0.70 -4.02 19.08
C ARG A 866 -1.70 -3.20 18.26
N MET A 867 -1.33 -2.89 17.02
CA MET A 867 -2.17 -2.10 16.10
C MET A 867 -3.22 -3.01 15.45
N SER A 868 -4.47 -2.57 15.47
CA SER A 868 -5.54 -3.13 14.65
C SER A 868 -5.38 -2.73 13.17
N PRO A 869 -5.97 -3.49 12.22
CA PRO A 869 -5.91 -3.16 10.78
C PRO A 869 -6.35 -1.73 10.45
N ASP A 870 -7.38 -1.22 11.13
CA ASP A 870 -7.88 0.14 10.92
C ASP A 870 -6.90 1.19 11.45
N GLU A 871 -6.25 0.94 12.59
CA GLU A 871 -5.21 1.83 13.12
C GLU A 871 -3.96 1.84 12.23
N LYS A 872 -3.60 0.71 11.60
CA LYS A 872 -2.52 0.66 10.58
C LYS A 872 -2.85 1.58 9.41
N HIS A 873 -4.10 1.59 8.97
CA HIS A 873 -4.58 2.47 7.91
C HIS A 873 -4.52 3.95 8.32
N GLU A 874 -5.07 4.30 9.49
CA GLU A 874 -5.04 5.66 10.04
C GLU A 874 -3.59 6.18 10.23
N LEU A 875 -2.66 5.33 10.70
CA LEU A 875 -1.25 5.69 10.84
C LEU A 875 -0.63 6.17 9.51
N VAL A 876 -0.89 5.44 8.42
CA VAL A 876 -0.37 5.80 7.09
C VAL A 876 -0.95 7.15 6.63
N GLU A 877 -2.25 7.39 6.83
CA GLU A 877 -2.89 8.66 6.47
C GLU A 877 -2.36 9.84 7.30
N LYS A 878 -2.13 9.63 8.60
CA LYS A 878 -1.53 10.65 9.47
C LYS A 878 -0.09 10.97 9.06
N LEU A 879 0.71 9.96 8.68
CA LEU A 879 2.05 10.21 8.12
C LEU A 879 1.97 11.00 6.80
N GLN A 880 1.02 10.68 5.91
CA GLN A 880 0.80 11.41 4.66
C GLN A 880 0.37 12.87 4.92
N SER A 881 -0.43 13.12 5.95
CA SER A 881 -0.85 14.48 6.34
C SER A 881 0.33 15.39 6.70
N LEU A 882 1.46 14.82 7.14
CA LEU A 882 2.71 15.52 7.44
C LEU A 882 3.62 15.75 6.21
N ASP A 883 3.09 15.62 4.99
CA ASP A 883 3.83 15.71 3.71
C ASP A 883 4.89 14.60 3.49
N TYR A 884 4.79 13.46 4.19
CA TYR A 884 5.58 12.28 3.85
C TYR A 884 5.03 11.56 2.61
N CYS A 885 5.91 11.11 1.71
CA CYS A 885 5.55 10.10 0.73
C CYS A 885 5.70 8.72 1.39
N CYS A 886 4.57 8.06 1.66
CA CYS A 886 4.51 6.86 2.50
C CYS A 886 4.45 5.57 1.67
N GLY A 887 5.39 4.67 1.92
CA GLY A 887 5.37 3.30 1.45
C GLY A 887 4.89 2.36 2.56
N PHE A 888 4.18 1.30 2.22
CA PHE A 888 3.82 0.23 3.15
C PHE A 888 4.14 -1.13 2.53
N CYS A 889 4.82 -1.99 3.28
CA CYS A 889 5.16 -3.36 2.89
C CYS A 889 4.55 -4.34 3.91
N GLY A 890 3.74 -5.27 3.42
CA GLY A 890 3.03 -6.24 4.25
C GLY A 890 2.69 -7.50 3.46
N ASP A 891 2.30 -8.55 4.16
CA ASP A 891 1.99 -9.88 3.61
C ASP A 891 0.60 -10.38 4.02
N GLY A 892 0.04 -9.89 5.14
CA GLY A 892 -1.27 -10.32 5.64
C GLY A 892 -2.44 -9.45 5.12
N ALA A 893 -3.68 -9.97 5.14
CA ALA A 893 -4.84 -9.11 4.83
C ALA A 893 -5.15 -8.09 5.93
N ASN A 894 -4.60 -8.28 7.14
CA ASN A 894 -4.60 -7.26 8.19
C ASN A 894 -3.92 -5.95 7.72
N ASP A 895 -3.10 -6.01 6.67
CA ASP A 895 -2.41 -4.85 6.09
C ASP A 895 -3.13 -4.26 4.87
N CYS A 896 -4.20 -4.89 4.39
CA CYS A 896 -4.91 -4.51 3.17
C CYS A 896 -5.34 -3.02 3.18
N GLY A 897 -5.86 -2.54 4.31
CA GLY A 897 -6.23 -1.14 4.50
C GLY A 897 -5.04 -0.18 4.38
N ALA A 898 -3.92 -0.52 5.01
CA ALA A 898 -2.70 0.28 5.01
C ALA A 898 -1.98 0.26 3.64
N LEU A 899 -1.90 -0.92 3.00
CA LEU A 899 -1.37 -1.11 1.64
C LEU A 899 -2.11 -0.27 0.60
N LYS A 900 -3.43 -0.12 0.78
CA LYS A 900 -4.28 0.67 -0.11
C LYS A 900 -4.15 2.19 0.14
N ALA A 901 -4.05 2.61 1.39
CA ALA A 901 -3.86 4.01 1.78
C ALA A 901 -2.49 4.55 1.37
N ALA A 902 -1.45 3.72 1.47
CA ALA A 902 -0.10 4.10 1.14
C ALA A 902 0.00 4.62 -0.31
N ASP A 903 0.86 5.63 -0.51
CA ASP A 903 1.19 6.11 -1.85
C ASP A 903 1.73 4.96 -2.70
N VAL A 904 2.51 4.09 -2.06
CA VAL A 904 3.08 2.86 -2.63
C VAL A 904 2.92 1.70 -1.64
N GLY A 905 1.90 0.87 -1.85
CA GLY A 905 1.73 -0.40 -1.14
C GLY A 905 2.44 -1.56 -1.87
N ILE A 906 3.13 -2.42 -1.12
CA ILE A 906 3.84 -3.60 -1.63
C ILE A 906 3.36 -4.82 -0.85
N SER A 907 2.72 -5.77 -1.56
CA SER A 907 2.31 -7.06 -1.02
C SER A 907 3.39 -8.11 -1.24
N LEU A 908 3.76 -8.86 -0.21
CA LEU A 908 4.69 -10.00 -0.29
C LEU A 908 4.00 -11.36 -0.47
N SER A 909 2.66 -11.39 -0.54
CA SER A 909 1.89 -12.63 -0.74
C SER A 909 1.34 -12.75 -2.15
N ASP A 910 1.21 -13.99 -2.64
CA ASP A 910 0.39 -14.34 -3.81
C ASP A 910 -1.13 -14.27 -3.54
N ALA A 911 -1.55 -14.15 -2.27
CA ALA A 911 -2.94 -14.01 -1.84
C ALA A 911 -3.54 -12.61 -2.16
N GLU A 912 -4.85 -12.37 -1.95
CA GLU A 912 -5.49 -11.11 -2.42
C GLU A 912 -5.05 -9.83 -1.70
N ALA A 913 -4.15 -9.86 -0.70
CA ALA A 913 -3.41 -8.64 -0.31
C ALA A 913 -2.72 -7.99 -1.53
N SER A 914 -2.38 -8.81 -2.53
CA SER A 914 -1.95 -8.42 -3.88
C SER A 914 -3.00 -7.66 -4.71
N VAL A 915 -4.29 -7.83 -4.44
CA VAL A 915 -5.40 -7.14 -5.14
C VAL A 915 -5.53 -5.71 -4.62
N ALA A 916 -5.25 -5.49 -3.33
CA ALA A 916 -5.29 -4.17 -2.71
C ALA A 916 -4.00 -3.36 -2.93
N ALA A 917 -2.84 -4.02 -2.90
CA ALA A 917 -1.56 -3.37 -3.12
C ALA A 917 -1.31 -3.10 -4.61
N PRO A 918 -0.79 -1.91 -4.98
CA PRO A 918 -0.42 -1.64 -6.37
C PRO A 918 0.78 -2.44 -6.87
N PHE A 919 1.62 -2.94 -5.95
CA PHE A 919 2.76 -3.81 -6.24
C PHE A 919 2.65 -5.13 -5.49
N THR A 920 3.02 -6.21 -6.16
CA THR A 920 3.03 -7.57 -5.59
C THR A 920 4.36 -8.23 -5.94
N SER A 921 5.08 -8.68 -4.92
CA SER A 921 6.28 -9.51 -5.07
C SER A 921 5.91 -10.98 -4.92
N ARG A 922 6.39 -11.86 -5.80
CA ARG A 922 6.33 -13.32 -5.58
C ARG A 922 7.48 -13.86 -4.73
N ILE A 923 8.50 -13.03 -4.51
CA ILE A 923 9.57 -13.34 -3.58
C ILE A 923 9.10 -12.83 -2.23
N PHE A 924 8.93 -13.74 -1.28
CA PHE A 924 8.44 -13.47 0.07
C PHE A 924 9.53 -12.82 0.96
N ASP A 925 10.15 -11.74 0.48
CA ASP A 925 11.13 -10.96 1.22
C ASP A 925 11.05 -9.46 0.90
N ILE A 926 11.72 -8.64 1.71
CA ILE A 926 11.70 -7.19 1.57
C ILE A 926 12.67 -6.65 0.50
N SER A 927 13.38 -7.50 -0.25
CA SER A 927 14.35 -7.07 -1.28
C SER A 927 13.68 -6.33 -2.45
N CYS A 928 12.37 -6.53 -2.61
CA CYS A 928 11.55 -5.83 -3.59
C CYS A 928 11.48 -4.31 -3.34
N VAL A 929 11.59 -3.86 -2.08
CA VAL A 929 11.49 -2.44 -1.69
C VAL A 929 12.63 -1.59 -2.27
N PRO A 930 13.92 -1.86 -2.00
CA PRO A 930 15.01 -1.09 -2.59
C PRO A 930 15.03 -1.20 -4.12
N THR A 931 14.65 -2.36 -4.67
CA THR A 931 14.55 -2.58 -6.11
C THR A 931 13.50 -1.68 -6.75
N LEU A 932 12.31 -1.57 -6.16
CA LEU A 932 11.25 -0.67 -6.60
C LEU A 932 11.69 0.79 -6.53
N ILE A 933 12.38 1.20 -5.46
CA ILE A 933 12.88 2.57 -5.30
C ILE A 933 13.92 2.90 -6.39
N LYS A 934 14.85 1.98 -6.69
CA LYS A 934 15.85 2.13 -7.76
C LYS A 934 15.17 2.29 -9.13
N GLU A 935 14.24 1.41 -9.46
CA GLU A 935 13.49 1.47 -10.72
C GLU A 935 12.60 2.72 -10.80
N GLY A 936 11.96 3.12 -9.71
CA GLY A 936 11.14 4.32 -9.63
C GLY A 936 11.94 5.61 -9.82
N ARG A 937 13.11 5.73 -9.17
CA ARG A 937 14.04 6.86 -9.37
C ARG A 937 14.55 6.90 -10.80
N SER A 938 14.92 5.76 -11.38
CA SER A 938 15.33 5.66 -12.78
C SER A 938 14.20 6.06 -13.73
N ALA A 939 12.99 5.54 -13.55
CA ALA A 939 11.81 5.84 -14.37
C ALA A 939 11.46 7.33 -14.34
N LEU A 940 11.47 7.94 -13.16
CA LEU A 940 11.20 9.35 -12.95
C LEU A 940 12.19 10.24 -13.71
N VAL A 941 13.50 9.93 -13.61
CA VAL A 941 14.53 10.67 -14.35
C VAL A 941 14.34 10.49 -15.87
N THR A 942 13.94 9.31 -16.37
CA THR A 942 13.60 9.15 -17.82
C THR A 942 12.51 10.11 -18.21
N SER A 943 11.42 10.11 -17.44
CA SER A 943 10.20 10.83 -17.79
C SER A 943 10.48 12.33 -17.82
N PHE A 944 11.31 12.82 -16.90
CA PHE A 944 11.78 14.20 -16.89
C PHE A 944 12.68 14.53 -18.08
N CYS A 945 13.67 13.67 -18.41
CA CYS A 945 14.55 13.90 -19.56
C CYS A 945 13.78 13.89 -20.89
N CYS A 946 12.88 12.93 -21.09
CA CYS A 946 12.03 12.86 -22.27
C CYS A 946 11.12 14.09 -22.38
N PHE A 947 10.51 14.51 -21.26
CA PHE A 947 9.69 15.72 -21.24
C PHE A 947 10.50 16.98 -21.57
N LYS A 948 11.71 17.12 -21.02
CA LYS A 948 12.62 18.25 -21.31
C LYS A 948 13.03 18.26 -22.78
N TYR A 949 13.34 17.10 -23.35
CA TYR A 949 13.67 16.97 -24.77
C TYR A 949 12.49 17.36 -25.68
N MET A 950 11.29 16.82 -25.42
CA MET A 950 10.08 17.16 -26.20
C MET A 950 9.73 18.65 -26.09
N SER A 951 9.88 19.23 -24.91
CA SER A 951 9.64 20.64 -24.65
C SER A 951 10.61 21.55 -25.43
N LEU A 952 11.90 21.20 -25.42
CA LEU A 952 12.93 21.92 -26.16
C LEU A 952 12.71 21.79 -27.68
N TYR A 953 12.38 20.58 -28.14
CA TYR A 953 12.04 20.31 -29.54
C TYR A 953 10.89 21.20 -30.03
N SER A 954 9.77 21.25 -29.31
CA SER A 954 8.64 22.12 -29.65
C SER A 954 8.99 23.61 -29.64
N ALA A 955 9.83 24.06 -28.69
CA ALA A 955 10.25 25.46 -28.62
C ALA A 955 11.14 25.86 -29.81
N ILE A 956 12.10 25.00 -30.20
CA ILE A 956 12.95 25.22 -31.37
C ILE A 956 12.07 25.27 -32.63
N GLN A 957 11.20 24.27 -32.84
CA GLN A 957 10.32 24.23 -34.00
C GLN A 957 9.38 25.43 -34.08
N PHE A 958 8.74 25.80 -32.98
CA PHE A 958 7.84 26.95 -32.92
C PHE A 958 8.57 28.25 -33.26
N THR A 959 9.79 28.44 -32.75
CA THR A 959 10.61 29.62 -33.04
C THR A 959 11.00 29.68 -34.51
N THR A 960 11.48 28.55 -35.07
CA THR A 960 11.85 28.45 -36.49
C THR A 960 10.65 28.73 -37.40
N VAL A 961 9.48 28.13 -37.13
CA VAL A 961 8.28 28.29 -37.97
C VAL A 961 7.64 29.67 -37.82
N SER A 962 7.52 30.21 -36.60
CA SER A 962 7.01 31.57 -36.38
C SER A 962 7.86 32.61 -37.09
N PHE A 963 9.19 32.43 -37.13
CA PHE A 963 10.09 33.32 -37.84
C PHE A 963 9.95 33.23 -39.36
N LEU A 964 9.92 32.01 -39.92
CA LEU A 964 9.66 31.80 -41.36
C LEU A 964 8.39 32.53 -41.82
N TYR A 965 7.41 32.69 -40.93
CA TYR A 965 6.17 33.42 -41.22
C TYR A 965 6.22 34.94 -40.97
N THR A 966 7.16 35.50 -40.19
CA THR A 966 7.05 36.89 -39.70
C THR A 966 7.95 37.91 -40.42
N SER A 967 9.22 37.64 -40.73
CA SER A 967 10.09 38.67 -41.33
C SER A 967 11.39 38.15 -41.94
N ALA A 968 11.88 38.86 -42.95
CA ALA A 968 13.30 39.04 -43.21
C ALA A 968 13.97 39.79 -42.03
N SER A 969 14.39 39.03 -41.01
CA SER A 969 15.24 39.42 -39.85
C SER A 969 14.54 40.23 -38.74
N ASN A 970 14.74 40.01 -37.42
CA ASN A 970 15.93 39.61 -36.65
C ASN A 970 15.73 38.37 -35.75
N LEU A 971 16.78 37.55 -35.59
CA LEU A 971 16.93 36.50 -34.56
C LEU A 971 18.35 36.54 -33.95
N GLY A 972 18.52 35.94 -32.77
CA GLY A 972 19.78 35.97 -32.01
C GLY A 972 20.49 34.62 -31.87
N ASP A 973 20.55 33.75 -32.89
CA ASP A 973 21.10 32.38 -32.79
C ASP A 973 21.88 31.86 -34.01
N PHE A 974 22.53 30.69 -33.88
CA PHE A 974 23.30 29.98 -34.93
C PHE A 974 22.51 29.71 -36.23
N GLN A 975 21.18 29.56 -36.14
CA GLN A 975 20.31 29.43 -37.33
C GLN A 975 20.33 30.70 -38.19
N LEU A 976 20.48 31.89 -37.57
CA LEU A 976 20.64 33.16 -38.30
C LEU A 976 21.97 33.22 -39.04
N VAL A 977 23.05 32.70 -38.43
CA VAL A 977 24.36 32.64 -39.09
C VAL A 977 24.27 31.84 -40.38
N VAL A 978 23.57 30.70 -40.38
CA VAL A 978 23.33 29.93 -41.61
C VAL A 978 22.45 30.68 -42.59
N PHE A 979 21.33 31.23 -42.12
CA PHE A 979 20.39 31.96 -42.96
C PHE A 979 21.04 33.14 -43.72
N GLU A 980 21.82 33.97 -43.03
CA GLU A 980 22.55 35.08 -43.64
C GLU A 980 23.70 34.60 -44.52
N THR A 981 24.48 33.61 -44.06
CA THR A 981 25.63 33.13 -44.85
C THR A 981 25.19 32.48 -46.16
N VAL A 982 24.10 31.69 -46.18
CA VAL A 982 23.54 31.07 -47.40
C VAL A 982 23.19 32.12 -48.45
N ARG A 983 22.55 33.23 -48.05
CA ARG A 983 22.15 34.33 -48.95
C ARG A 983 23.32 35.04 -49.61
N THR A 984 24.49 35.05 -48.98
CA THR A 984 25.70 35.66 -49.53
C THR A 984 26.47 34.76 -50.50
N ARG A 985 26.00 33.53 -50.76
CA ARG A 985 26.72 32.56 -51.60
C ARG A 985 26.31 32.61 -53.06
N PRO A 986 27.23 32.35 -54.01
CA PRO A 986 26.96 32.46 -55.44
C PRO A 986 26.05 31.36 -55.99
N TRP A 987 25.92 30.23 -55.29
CA TRP A 987 25.06 29.10 -55.64
C TRP A 987 23.68 29.13 -54.96
N TYR A 988 23.36 30.25 -54.28
CA TYR A 988 22.11 30.45 -53.57
C TYR A 988 20.90 30.45 -54.51
N ILE A 989 19.91 29.62 -54.20
CA ILE A 989 18.62 29.58 -54.90
C ILE A 989 17.58 30.28 -54.00
N PRO A 990 17.05 31.45 -54.41
CA PRO A 990 16.05 32.18 -53.64
C PRO A 990 14.68 31.48 -53.67
N PRO A 991 13.85 31.65 -52.63
CA PRO A 991 12.49 31.12 -52.63
C PRO A 991 11.64 31.79 -53.71
N THR A 992 10.98 30.99 -54.56
CA THR A 992 10.04 31.50 -55.56
C THR A 992 8.64 31.60 -54.95
N ILE A 993 8.07 32.81 -54.93
CA ILE A 993 6.75 33.07 -54.35
C ILE A 993 5.70 32.92 -55.46
N ASN A 994 5.35 31.69 -55.82
CA ASN A 994 4.22 31.40 -56.70
C ASN A 994 3.06 30.86 -55.86
N LEU A 995 1.90 31.53 -55.93
CA LEU A 995 0.72 31.22 -55.11
C LEU A 995 0.03 29.88 -55.49
N ASP A 996 0.30 29.37 -56.70
CA ASP A 996 -0.32 28.16 -57.26
C ASP A 996 0.65 26.97 -57.39
N ASP A 997 1.94 27.17 -57.10
CA ASP A 997 2.98 26.15 -57.26
C ASP A 997 3.80 26.05 -55.96
N THR A 998 3.65 24.96 -55.22
CA THR A 998 4.33 24.72 -53.94
C THR A 998 5.77 24.27 -54.16
N ASN A 999 6.53 24.96 -55.01
CA ASN A 999 7.91 24.55 -55.28
C ASN A 999 8.81 24.98 -54.11
N ILE A 1000 9.11 24.01 -53.24
CA ILE A 1000 9.77 24.16 -51.93
C ILE A 1000 11.30 24.12 -52.04
N GLU A 1001 11.85 23.83 -53.22
CA GLU A 1001 13.29 23.76 -53.46
C GLU A 1001 13.93 25.14 -53.29
N ASN A 1002 14.49 25.37 -52.11
CA ASN A 1002 15.26 26.57 -51.83
C ASN A 1002 16.45 26.23 -50.92
N SER A 1003 17.54 26.99 -51.10
CA SER A 1003 18.79 26.74 -50.37
C SER A 1003 18.68 27.09 -48.88
N GLU A 1004 17.74 27.96 -48.50
CA GLU A 1004 17.51 28.38 -47.11
C GLU A 1004 16.92 27.24 -46.28
N ASN A 1005 15.85 26.64 -46.76
CA ASN A 1005 15.11 25.53 -46.16
C ASN A 1005 16.01 24.30 -46.06
N THR A 1006 16.75 23.98 -47.12
CA THR A 1006 17.71 22.87 -47.11
C THR A 1006 18.77 23.06 -46.02
N SER A 1007 19.38 24.23 -45.95
CA SER A 1007 20.45 24.51 -44.99
C SER A 1007 19.95 24.57 -43.53
N LEU A 1008 18.76 25.14 -43.31
CA LEU A 1008 18.12 25.21 -41.99
C LEU A 1008 17.63 23.83 -41.52
N PHE A 1009 17.04 23.03 -42.42
CA PHE A 1009 16.61 21.66 -42.14
C PHE A 1009 17.80 20.79 -41.71
N LEU A 1010 18.88 20.80 -42.48
CA LEU A 1010 20.07 20.00 -42.19
C LEU A 1010 20.74 20.41 -40.87
N LEU A 1011 20.88 21.72 -40.59
CA LEU A 1011 21.39 22.18 -39.29
C LEU A 1011 20.48 21.74 -38.14
N SER A 1012 19.16 21.83 -38.32
CA SER A 1012 18.17 21.45 -37.31
C SER A 1012 18.24 19.95 -37.00
N CYS A 1013 18.45 19.08 -38.00
CA CYS A 1013 18.68 17.65 -37.78
C CYS A 1013 19.85 17.40 -36.82
N TYR A 1014 20.99 18.06 -37.03
CA TYR A 1014 22.12 17.96 -36.10
C TYR A 1014 21.81 18.51 -34.73
N GLN A 1015 21.13 19.66 -34.63
CA GLN A 1015 20.74 20.26 -33.35
C GLN A 1015 19.84 19.34 -32.54
N TYR A 1016 18.82 18.71 -33.15
CA TYR A 1016 17.94 17.77 -32.47
C TYR A 1016 18.69 16.54 -31.97
N ILE A 1017 19.51 15.91 -32.82
CA ILE A 1017 20.28 14.72 -32.44
C ILE A 1017 21.25 15.05 -31.30
N LEU A 1018 22.00 16.15 -31.41
CA LEU A 1018 23.00 16.53 -30.41
C LEU A 1018 22.35 17.03 -29.11
N SER A 1019 21.18 17.68 -29.17
CA SER A 1019 20.42 18.07 -27.97
C SER A 1019 20.00 16.87 -27.13
N SER A 1020 19.69 15.72 -27.76
CA SER A 1020 19.37 14.48 -27.03
C SER A 1020 20.55 13.96 -26.19
N ILE A 1021 21.79 14.25 -26.59
CA ILE A 1021 23.00 13.92 -25.84
C ILE A 1021 23.18 14.88 -24.67
N VAL A 1022 23.02 16.20 -24.90
CA VAL A 1022 23.17 17.24 -23.86
C VAL A 1022 22.16 17.03 -22.73
N LEU A 1023 20.92 16.66 -23.07
CA LEU A 1023 19.85 16.46 -22.10
C LEU A 1023 19.85 15.07 -21.45
N SER A 1024 20.76 14.18 -21.85
CA SER A 1024 20.89 12.85 -21.27
C SER A 1024 21.62 12.92 -19.93
N VAL A 1025 20.85 12.80 -18.85
CA VAL A 1025 21.37 12.82 -17.49
C VAL A 1025 22.01 11.47 -17.13
N GLY A 1026 23.25 11.53 -16.62
CA GLY A 1026 24.02 10.40 -16.14
C GLY A 1026 23.83 10.10 -14.64
N PRO A 1027 24.88 9.66 -13.91
CA PRO A 1027 24.79 9.36 -12.46
C PRO A 1027 24.31 10.58 -11.64
N PRO A 1028 23.64 10.39 -10.48
CA PRO A 1028 23.70 9.21 -9.60
C PRO A 1028 22.60 8.15 -9.81
N PHE A 1029 21.45 8.49 -10.40
CA PHE A 1029 20.31 7.56 -10.50
C PHE A 1029 20.35 6.65 -11.75
N ARG A 1030 21.32 6.87 -12.63
CA ARG A 1030 21.48 6.18 -13.91
C ARG A 1030 22.93 5.91 -14.23
N GLN A 1031 23.15 4.87 -15.01
CA GLN A 1031 24.47 4.62 -15.59
C GLN A 1031 24.78 5.64 -16.70
N ARG A 1032 26.06 5.81 -16.99
CA ARG A 1032 26.54 6.73 -18.03
C ARG A 1032 26.04 6.32 -19.42
N ILE A 1033 25.88 7.31 -20.30
CA ILE A 1033 25.33 7.17 -21.65
C ILE A 1033 25.98 6.08 -22.50
N TYR A 1034 27.28 5.82 -22.36
CA TYR A 1034 28.00 4.85 -23.18
C TYR A 1034 27.59 3.38 -22.95
N ARG A 1035 26.93 3.08 -21.82
CA ARG A 1035 26.36 1.75 -21.59
C ARG A 1035 25.03 1.54 -22.30
N ASN A 1036 24.38 2.61 -22.76
CA ASN A 1036 23.13 2.52 -23.51
C ASN A 1036 23.42 2.32 -25.01
N VAL A 1037 23.80 1.09 -25.36
CA VAL A 1037 24.17 0.71 -26.75
C VAL A 1037 23.04 0.99 -27.75
N PRO A 1038 21.75 0.66 -27.48
CA PRO A 1038 20.67 0.97 -28.41
C PRO A 1038 20.55 2.47 -28.69
N PHE A 1039 20.65 3.30 -27.66
CA PHE A 1039 20.57 4.76 -27.83
C PHE A 1039 21.76 5.31 -28.64
N LEU A 1040 22.98 4.84 -28.35
CA LEU A 1040 24.16 5.23 -29.13
C LEU A 1040 24.09 4.76 -30.58
N ALA A 1041 23.56 3.56 -30.82
CA ALA A 1041 23.35 3.05 -32.18
C ALA A 1041 22.33 3.92 -32.94
N THR A 1042 21.23 4.33 -32.30
CA THR A 1042 20.25 5.25 -32.89
C THR A 1042 20.85 6.62 -33.19
N ILE A 1043 21.64 7.20 -32.28
CA ILE A 1043 22.35 8.46 -32.52
C ILE A 1043 23.34 8.31 -33.67
N GLY A 1044 24.15 7.24 -33.65
CA GLY A 1044 25.14 6.97 -34.69
C GLY A 1044 24.51 6.82 -36.08
N LEU A 1045 23.40 6.08 -36.16
CA LEU A 1045 22.61 5.93 -37.39
C LEU A 1045 22.01 7.26 -37.84
N ALA A 1046 21.44 8.06 -36.93
CA ALA A 1046 20.84 9.34 -37.26
C ALA A 1046 21.88 10.38 -37.71
N LEU A 1047 23.06 10.42 -37.07
CA LEU A 1047 24.19 11.27 -37.49
C LEU A 1047 24.75 10.80 -38.84
N SER A 1048 24.88 9.49 -39.05
CA SER A 1048 25.29 8.90 -40.33
C SER A 1048 24.34 9.29 -41.45
N LEU A 1049 23.03 9.16 -41.24
CA LEU A 1049 22.01 9.52 -42.22
C LEU A 1049 22.02 11.04 -42.48
N SER A 1050 22.13 11.87 -41.44
CA SER A 1050 22.22 13.33 -41.59
C SER A 1050 23.47 13.76 -42.36
N THR A 1051 24.58 13.07 -42.15
CA THR A 1051 25.84 13.32 -42.87
C THR A 1051 25.79 12.80 -44.30
N TYR A 1052 25.09 11.69 -44.53
CA TYR A 1052 24.84 11.19 -45.88
C TYR A 1052 24.00 12.17 -46.70
N MET A 1053 22.99 12.83 -46.09
CA MET A 1053 22.19 13.87 -46.76
C MET A 1053 22.99 15.13 -47.15
N LEU A 1054 24.13 15.39 -46.50
CA LEU A 1054 25.05 16.48 -46.89
C LEU A 1054 25.95 16.11 -48.08
N SER A 1055 26.06 14.82 -48.42
CA SER A 1055 26.90 14.36 -49.52
C SER A 1055 26.18 14.47 -50.86
N GLU A 1056 26.89 14.96 -51.89
CA GLU A 1056 26.44 15.02 -53.28
C GLU A 1056 26.02 13.63 -53.84
N SER A 1057 26.49 12.54 -53.23
CA SER A 1057 26.17 11.16 -53.65
C SER A 1057 24.79 10.65 -53.21
N SER A 1058 23.98 11.46 -52.52
CA SER A 1058 22.70 11.04 -51.92
C SER A 1058 21.47 11.22 -52.81
N GLY A 1059 21.66 11.33 -54.14
CA GLY A 1059 20.64 11.80 -55.11
C GLY A 1059 19.26 11.13 -55.09
N PHE A 1060 19.10 9.94 -54.49
CA PHE A 1060 17.79 9.35 -54.21
C PHE A 1060 17.05 10.08 -53.08
N LEU A 1061 17.72 10.31 -51.94
CA LEU A 1061 17.15 10.97 -50.76
C LEU A 1061 16.89 12.46 -51.04
N THR A 1062 17.82 13.12 -51.72
CA THR A 1062 17.75 14.53 -52.12
C THR A 1062 16.53 14.81 -52.98
N ARG A 1063 16.19 13.90 -53.92
CA ARG A 1063 14.98 14.01 -54.76
C ARG A 1063 13.69 13.75 -54.01
N ILE A 1064 13.69 12.82 -53.05
CA ILE A 1064 12.50 12.53 -52.23
C ILE A 1064 12.20 13.68 -51.28
N MET A 1065 13.24 14.27 -50.69
CA MET A 1065 13.14 15.33 -49.68
C MET A 1065 13.17 16.75 -50.27
N GLN A 1066 13.22 16.89 -51.61
CA GLN A 1066 13.28 18.18 -52.33
C GLN A 1066 14.39 19.11 -51.80
N LEU A 1067 15.58 18.54 -51.55
CA LEU A 1067 16.73 19.28 -51.01
C LEU A 1067 17.58 19.84 -52.16
N THR A 1068 18.13 21.04 -52.01
CA THR A 1068 19.06 21.62 -52.99
C THR A 1068 20.48 21.08 -52.79
N GLU A 1069 21.23 20.85 -53.86
CA GLU A 1069 22.63 20.45 -53.77
C GLU A 1069 23.48 21.57 -53.13
N LEU A 1070 24.28 21.22 -52.12
CA LEU A 1070 25.16 22.13 -51.39
C LEU A 1070 26.62 21.80 -51.71
N PRO A 1071 27.49 22.79 -51.99
CA PRO A 1071 28.90 22.51 -52.18
C PRO A 1071 29.53 21.94 -50.92
N TRP A 1072 30.48 21.03 -51.09
CA TRP A 1072 31.16 20.36 -49.99
C TRP A 1072 31.76 21.32 -48.94
N SER A 1073 32.27 22.48 -49.36
CA SER A 1073 32.80 23.51 -48.45
C SER A 1073 31.75 24.09 -47.51
N PHE A 1074 30.51 24.26 -47.99
CA PHE A 1074 29.40 24.76 -47.18
C PHE A 1074 28.82 23.65 -46.29
N ALA A 1075 28.76 22.42 -46.78
CA ALA A 1075 28.40 21.27 -45.95
C ALA A 1075 29.32 21.12 -44.72
N MET A 1076 30.64 21.24 -44.91
CA MET A 1076 31.60 21.21 -43.80
C MET A 1076 31.42 22.40 -42.83
N PHE A 1077 31.03 23.57 -43.33
CA PHE A 1077 30.70 24.72 -42.50
C PHE A 1077 29.48 24.45 -41.61
N LEU A 1078 28.43 23.82 -42.14
CA LEU A 1078 27.24 23.43 -41.36
C LEU A 1078 27.59 22.46 -40.23
N VAL A 1079 28.44 21.46 -40.51
CA VAL A 1079 28.92 20.50 -39.51
C VAL A 1079 29.74 21.20 -38.41
N ALA A 1080 30.65 22.10 -38.78
CA ALA A 1080 31.44 22.87 -37.83
C ALA A 1080 30.56 23.74 -36.92
N LEU A 1081 29.54 24.37 -37.49
CA LEU A 1081 28.57 25.17 -36.74
C LEU A 1081 27.74 24.31 -35.78
N ALA A 1082 27.32 23.11 -36.21
CA ALA A 1082 26.61 22.16 -35.36
C ALA A 1082 27.46 21.71 -34.16
N ILE A 1083 28.74 21.41 -34.36
CA ILE A 1083 29.68 21.05 -33.28
C ILE A 1083 29.86 22.22 -32.30
N CYS A 1084 30.00 23.44 -32.81
CA CYS A 1084 30.09 24.64 -31.99
C CYS A 1084 28.81 24.86 -31.16
N SER A 1085 27.63 24.74 -31.79
CA SER A 1085 26.33 24.82 -31.13
C SER A 1085 26.18 23.76 -30.03
N PHE A 1086 26.68 22.55 -30.25
CA PHE A 1086 26.70 21.49 -29.25
C PHE A 1086 27.61 21.83 -28.06
N ALA A 1087 28.84 22.30 -28.32
CA ALA A 1087 29.77 22.68 -27.26
C ALA A 1087 29.20 23.80 -26.37
N VAL A 1088 28.60 24.83 -26.98
CA VAL A 1088 27.94 25.92 -26.25
C VAL A 1088 26.76 25.41 -25.44
N SER A 1089 25.90 24.57 -26.03
CA SER A 1089 24.74 24.00 -25.33
C SER A 1089 25.15 23.12 -24.15
N TRP A 1090 26.23 22.35 -24.32
CA TRP A 1090 26.78 21.50 -23.25
C TRP A 1090 27.36 22.33 -22.10
N VAL A 1091 28.08 23.42 -22.39
CA VAL A 1091 28.57 24.34 -21.35
C VAL A 1091 27.40 25.03 -20.65
N ALA A 1092 26.39 25.47 -21.41
CA ALA A 1092 25.22 26.14 -20.86
C ALA A 1092 24.44 25.23 -19.89
N GLU A 1093 24.21 23.97 -20.27
CA GLU A 1093 23.49 22.99 -19.45
C GLU A 1093 24.22 22.65 -18.15
N ASN A 1094 25.55 22.48 -18.20
CA ASN A 1094 26.31 22.05 -17.02
C ASN A 1094 26.65 23.20 -16.06
N TYR A 1095 26.89 24.41 -16.57
CA TYR A 1095 27.42 25.52 -15.74
C TYR A 1095 26.47 26.71 -15.62
N VAL A 1096 25.78 27.07 -16.71
CA VAL A 1096 25.00 28.31 -16.78
C VAL A 1096 23.59 28.11 -16.21
N PHE A 1097 22.83 27.15 -16.73
CA PHE A 1097 21.43 26.96 -16.32
C PHE A 1097 21.27 26.59 -14.84
N PRO A 1098 22.10 25.72 -14.21
CA PRO A 1098 21.99 25.44 -12.78
C PRO A 1098 22.27 26.68 -11.93
N SER A 1099 23.20 27.53 -12.34
CA SER A 1099 23.54 28.78 -11.66
C SER A 1099 22.44 29.84 -11.84
N LEU A 1100 21.91 29.96 -13.05
CA LEU A 1100 20.79 30.85 -13.37
C LEU A 1100 19.52 30.43 -12.63
N ALA A 1101 19.20 29.14 -12.58
CA ALA A 1101 18.05 28.62 -11.84
C ALA A 1101 18.15 28.93 -10.34
N ARG A 1102 19.34 28.82 -9.74
CA ARG A 1102 19.59 29.23 -8.36
C ARG A 1102 19.41 30.74 -8.16
N ALA A 1103 19.93 31.55 -9.08
CA ALA A 1103 19.80 33.01 -9.03
C ALA A 1103 18.33 33.47 -9.18
N ILE A 1104 17.60 32.92 -10.16
CA ILE A 1104 16.16 33.16 -10.36
C ILE A 1104 15.37 32.70 -9.13
N GLY A 1105 15.73 31.55 -8.54
CA GLY A 1105 15.12 31.06 -7.31
C GLY A 1105 15.26 32.05 -6.15
N ARG A 1106 16.46 32.63 -5.96
CA ARG A 1106 16.73 33.68 -4.97
C ARG A 1106 15.95 34.97 -5.29
N GLY A 1107 15.94 35.41 -6.53
CA GLY A 1107 15.19 36.60 -6.98
C GLY A 1107 13.67 36.48 -6.79
N LEU A 1108 13.09 35.33 -7.16
CA LEU A 1108 11.67 35.04 -6.94
C LEU A 1108 11.32 34.96 -5.45
N SER A 1109 12.23 34.48 -4.60
CA SER A 1109 12.00 34.50 -3.15
C SER A 1109 12.02 35.91 -2.56
N LEU A 1110 12.80 36.82 -3.14
CA LEU A 1110 12.80 38.25 -2.75
C LEU A 1110 11.54 38.98 -3.22
N LEU A 1111 11.03 38.67 -4.41
CA LEU A 1111 9.84 39.28 -5.01
C LEU A 1111 8.51 38.80 -4.40
N ARG A 1112 8.51 37.70 -3.62
CA ARG A 1112 7.31 37.14 -2.97
C ARG A 1112 7.55 36.86 -1.48
N PRO A 1113 7.71 37.90 -0.64
CA PRO A 1113 8.00 37.73 0.79
C PRO A 1113 6.90 36.97 1.55
N ASN A 1114 5.63 37.12 1.17
CA ASN A 1114 4.50 36.41 1.79
C ASN A 1114 4.29 34.96 1.33
N ARG A 1115 5.15 34.43 0.44
CA ARG A 1115 5.08 33.04 -0.02
C ARG A 1115 6.34 32.31 0.41
N LYS A 1116 6.53 32.15 1.73
CA LYS A 1116 7.60 31.30 2.28
C LYS A 1116 7.53 29.94 1.59
N LYS A 1117 8.67 29.46 1.09
CA LYS A 1117 8.79 28.13 0.50
C LYS A 1117 8.36 27.13 1.57
N SER A 1118 7.18 26.53 1.44
CA SER A 1118 6.65 25.57 2.41
C SER A 1118 7.68 24.45 2.56
N ARG A 1119 8.47 24.48 3.63
CA ARG A 1119 9.28 23.33 4.03
C ARG A 1119 8.27 22.25 4.42
N ARG A 1120 8.57 20.99 4.05
CA ARG A 1120 7.72 19.87 4.44
C ARG A 1120 7.55 19.89 5.96
N GLU A 1121 6.32 19.75 6.43
CA GLU A 1121 5.96 19.97 7.84
C GLU A 1121 6.82 19.12 8.79
N TYR A 1122 7.04 17.85 8.46
CA TYR A 1122 7.91 16.97 9.25
C TYR A 1122 9.36 17.46 9.39
N LYS A 1123 9.92 18.16 8.39
CA LYS A 1123 11.29 18.69 8.47
C LYS A 1123 11.36 19.88 9.41
N VAL A 1124 10.29 20.66 9.51
CA VAL A 1124 10.19 21.78 10.45
C VAL A 1124 10.12 21.24 11.87
N LEU A 1125 9.28 20.23 12.10
CA LEU A 1125 9.13 19.56 13.40
C LEU A 1125 10.43 18.88 13.86
N LEU A 1126 11.13 18.18 12.96
CA LEU A 1126 12.46 17.62 13.26
C LEU A 1126 13.48 18.70 13.63
N GLY A 1127 13.42 19.86 12.98
CA GLY A 1127 14.27 21.00 13.31
C GLY A 1127 13.99 21.53 14.71
N GLN A 1128 12.71 21.72 15.06
CA GLN A 1128 12.28 22.18 16.39
C GLN A 1128 12.62 21.24 17.53
N MET A 1129 12.73 19.93 17.26
CA MET A 1129 13.14 18.94 18.26
C MET A 1129 14.67 18.82 18.39
N ARG A 1130 15.44 19.35 17.43
CA ARG A 1130 16.91 19.35 17.47
C ARG A 1130 17.50 20.63 18.05
N SER A 1131 16.78 21.75 17.89
CA SER A 1131 17.05 23.04 18.55
C SER A 1131 16.61 22.99 20.00
#